data_AF-A0A8T7J2I5-F1
#
_entry.id   AF-A0A8T7J2I5-F1
#
_cell.length_a   1.000
_cell.length_b   1.000
_cell.length_c   1.000
_cell.angle_alpha   90.00
_cell.angle_beta   90.00
_cell.angle_gamma   90.00
#
_symmetry.space_group_name_H-M   'P 1'
#
loop_
_entity.id
_entity.type
_entity.pdbx_description
1 polymer ?
#
loop_
_entity_poly.entity_id
_entity_poly.type
_entity_poly.pdbx_seq_one_letter_code
_entity_poly.pdbx_strand_id
1 'polypeptide(L)'
;MPSLQRIVLINTHMKGIVELNLNGHTNICGTNASGKTTLQRLIPVFYGEYPSRVVPSTRDSFERWYLPTEASYIIYEYERDNGDICQAVLSSSGTGVDYRLISKAFDLEDYAKASLTDERHVITPKELSRDIKRQGAICTRILNTKEFKAIIQNDRGVLSTNRDLPGFARLFSLCEQNANLRHIEKLAKAVHSKEGKMETIKAMVAAILEEDGVQPGETKVSPNKVEEWIKEVKLVKGFEDIRPEFNKLEQAHHEFNENNQRLAQLKQQYNLDLSKVAQQLAENQALLEEVVLNIKLYENEWNEQRETLNQTLSSAKADVSKYESDLDNIEAEFDKWQDQDIETLKDNIEQLPRWKNELENAESRYTLLTEKHQDIEASFHKRKSEVQEQHASELDAYSEQKDQTRDELAQKKADQQSQLLATQQKYKDQISQTNSDYQNQQHDLKNQITELNTLANNVGFTSNEQNQIDIFEHSIKEASSIEDVCRDRLQQANNTLNQAKQNRDKANKNLESARKSVMAQQTAVKKVEALLYPGQNTLLEFLRREKGDWEQNIGKLINPELLQRTDLQPALYELSDEQNTSLFGILLELANIELPDYADSEHELKSRLEAAQEKLTELTQTQNEAEGQLAEDNKAVRDAELQQAKIATELNNAELTRKRAQQDKDTALQEFHVALQERKQEYTKKLSVLNADSKKLESQKLQAIEELQDQQRDAEMELNSHWQLVIADLEQQLGQIDTHISQCKSSQKQELAKLDGWLKDELA
;
A
#
# COMPACT_ATOMS: atom_id res chain seq x y z
N MET A 1 -65.38 1.69 -67.19
CA MET A 1 -64.40 1.93 -66.10
C MET A 1 -63.05 2.21 -66.74
N PRO A 2 -62.34 3.25 -66.30
CA PRO A 2 -61.07 3.62 -66.90
C PRO A 2 -60.07 2.46 -66.77
N SER A 3 -59.55 2.00 -67.89
CA SER A 3 -58.75 0.77 -67.94
C SER A 3 -57.81 0.73 -69.13
N LEU A 4 -56.68 0.06 -68.95
CA LEU A 4 -55.72 -0.22 -70.01
C LEU A 4 -56.28 -1.33 -70.91
N GLN A 5 -56.47 -1.04 -72.19
CA GLN A 5 -57.20 -1.92 -73.12
C GLN A 5 -56.28 -2.87 -73.87
N ARG A 6 -55.17 -2.35 -74.41
CA ARG A 6 -54.15 -3.16 -75.11
C ARG A 6 -52.78 -2.51 -75.09
N ILE A 7 -51.75 -3.36 -75.22
CA ILE A 7 -50.35 -2.96 -75.39
C ILE A 7 -49.91 -3.42 -76.78
N VAL A 8 -49.45 -2.49 -77.61
CA VAL A 8 -48.93 -2.78 -78.95
C VAL A 8 -47.44 -2.49 -79.00
N LEU A 9 -46.67 -3.44 -79.54
CA LEU A 9 -45.23 -3.35 -79.71
C LEU A 9 -44.91 -3.39 -81.20
N ILE A 10 -44.24 -2.35 -81.69
CA ILE A 10 -43.80 -2.24 -83.09
C ILE A 10 -42.27 -2.21 -83.10
N ASN A 11 -41.64 -3.13 -83.84
CA ASN A 11 -40.18 -3.20 -84.03
C ASN A 11 -39.36 -3.20 -82.72
N THR A 12 -39.91 -3.79 -81.66
CA THR A 12 -39.23 -3.92 -80.35
C THR A 12 -38.31 -5.16 -80.31
N HIS A 13 -37.96 -5.65 -79.12
CA HIS A 13 -37.24 -6.93 -78.94
C HIS A 13 -37.93 -8.15 -79.58
N MET A 14 -39.23 -8.07 -79.88
CA MET A 14 -39.95 -9.06 -80.68
C MET A 14 -40.05 -8.57 -82.13
N LYS A 15 -39.67 -9.40 -83.10
CA LYS A 15 -39.74 -9.06 -84.53
C LYS A 15 -41.20 -8.93 -84.97
N GLY A 16 -41.54 -7.84 -85.66
CA GLY A 16 -42.89 -7.58 -86.17
C GLY A 16 -43.74 -6.71 -85.25
N ILE A 17 -45.05 -6.74 -85.47
CA ILE A 17 -46.07 -6.04 -84.67
C ILE A 17 -46.71 -7.06 -83.75
N VAL A 18 -46.62 -6.83 -82.44
CA VAL A 18 -47.19 -7.70 -81.41
C VAL A 18 -48.27 -6.92 -80.66
N GLU A 19 -49.48 -7.46 -80.65
CA GLU A 19 -50.62 -6.88 -79.94
C GLU A 19 -50.99 -7.77 -78.74
N LEU A 20 -51.08 -7.15 -77.56
CA LEU A 20 -51.49 -7.79 -76.31
C LEU A 20 -52.79 -7.14 -75.85
N ASN A 21 -53.90 -7.84 -76.04
CA ASN A 21 -55.20 -7.40 -75.52
C ASN A 21 -55.27 -7.66 -74.02
N LEU A 22 -55.68 -6.65 -73.25
CA LEU A 22 -55.82 -6.66 -71.80
C LEU A 22 -57.28 -6.49 -71.34
N ASN A 23 -58.24 -6.52 -72.28
CA ASN A 23 -59.66 -6.44 -72.00
C ASN A 23 -60.17 -7.71 -71.32
N GLY A 24 -60.48 -7.60 -70.02
CA GLY A 24 -60.97 -8.69 -69.20
C GLY A 24 -59.86 -9.60 -68.65
N HIS A 25 -60.14 -10.89 -68.49
CA HIS A 25 -59.19 -11.85 -67.91
C HIS A 25 -58.21 -12.36 -68.97
N THR A 26 -57.01 -11.77 -69.04
CA THR A 26 -55.95 -12.19 -69.97
C THR A 26 -54.93 -13.09 -69.27
N ASN A 27 -54.72 -14.29 -69.80
CA ASN A 27 -53.70 -15.22 -69.30
C ASN A 27 -52.55 -15.37 -70.33
N ILE A 28 -51.35 -14.89 -69.98
CA ILE A 28 -50.17 -14.96 -70.85
C ILE A 28 -49.50 -16.32 -70.70
N CYS A 29 -49.82 -17.26 -71.60
CA CYS A 29 -49.22 -18.59 -71.64
C CYS A 29 -48.01 -18.64 -72.61
N GLY A 30 -47.04 -19.52 -72.35
CA GLY A 30 -45.85 -19.69 -73.19
C GLY A 30 -44.79 -20.59 -72.56
N THR A 31 -43.71 -20.88 -73.26
CA THR A 31 -42.56 -21.66 -72.74
C THR A 31 -41.62 -20.79 -71.88
N ASN A 32 -40.73 -21.41 -71.09
CA ASN A 32 -39.73 -20.65 -70.33
C ASN A 32 -38.85 -19.83 -71.30
N ALA A 33 -38.51 -18.60 -70.91
CA ALA A 33 -37.79 -17.61 -71.72
C ALA A 33 -38.52 -17.05 -72.97
N SER A 34 -39.83 -17.33 -73.16
CA SER A 34 -40.60 -16.78 -74.27
C SER A 34 -40.98 -15.28 -74.15
N GLY A 35 -40.44 -14.55 -73.17
CA GLY A 35 -40.72 -13.12 -72.98
C GLY A 35 -41.92 -12.76 -72.09
N LYS A 36 -42.57 -13.72 -71.42
CA LYS A 36 -43.77 -13.46 -70.59
C LYS A 36 -43.57 -12.41 -69.49
N THR A 37 -42.55 -12.60 -68.65
CA THR A 37 -42.21 -11.65 -67.57
C THR A 37 -41.75 -10.30 -68.13
N THR A 38 -41.19 -10.29 -69.34
CA THR A 38 -40.77 -9.08 -70.06
C THR A 38 -42.00 -8.26 -70.46
N LEU A 39 -43.06 -8.90 -70.99
CA LEU A 39 -44.33 -8.22 -71.32
C LEU A 39 -45.06 -7.72 -70.06
N GLN A 40 -45.13 -8.55 -69.02
CA GLN A 40 -45.73 -8.22 -67.73
C GLN A 40 -45.14 -6.97 -67.06
N ARG A 41 -43.82 -6.76 -67.25
CA ARG A 41 -43.09 -5.60 -66.74
C ARG A 41 -43.51 -4.27 -67.39
N LEU A 42 -44.17 -4.27 -68.55
CA LEU A 42 -44.63 -3.04 -69.19
C LEU A 42 -45.84 -2.43 -68.48
N ILE A 43 -46.62 -3.22 -67.74
CA ILE A 43 -47.86 -2.75 -67.07
C ILE A 43 -47.57 -1.64 -66.04
N PRO A 44 -46.61 -1.79 -65.09
CA PRO A 44 -46.27 -0.70 -64.16
C PRO A 44 -45.76 0.58 -64.84
N VAL A 45 -45.14 0.48 -66.03
CA VAL A 45 -44.61 1.65 -66.76
C VAL A 45 -45.76 2.55 -67.24
N PHE A 46 -46.88 1.95 -67.67
CA PHE A 46 -48.09 2.71 -68.03
C PHE A 46 -48.62 3.52 -66.84
N TYR A 47 -48.65 2.93 -65.64
CA TYR A 47 -49.10 3.61 -64.43
C TYR A 47 -48.11 4.64 -63.88
N GLY A 48 -46.95 4.85 -64.53
CA GLY A 48 -46.00 5.92 -64.20
C GLY A 48 -44.78 5.47 -63.37
N GLU A 49 -44.49 4.16 -63.31
CA GLU A 49 -43.21 3.69 -62.76
C GLU A 49 -42.07 4.05 -63.72
N TYR A 50 -40.89 4.36 -63.16
CA TYR A 50 -39.73 4.70 -63.96
C TYR A 50 -39.24 3.49 -64.78
N PRO A 51 -39.03 3.62 -66.11
CA PRO A 51 -38.54 2.53 -66.96
C PRO A 51 -37.25 1.87 -66.44
N SER A 52 -36.35 2.65 -65.84
CA SER A 52 -35.10 2.17 -65.21
C SER A 52 -35.31 1.25 -64.01
N ARG A 53 -36.46 1.32 -63.34
CA ARG A 53 -36.79 0.51 -62.14
C ARG A 53 -37.56 -0.76 -62.46
N VAL A 54 -37.96 -0.92 -63.72
CA VAL A 54 -38.76 -2.04 -64.22
C VAL A 54 -37.86 -3.12 -64.85
N VAL A 55 -36.68 -2.74 -65.32
CA VAL A 55 -35.65 -3.66 -65.80
C VAL A 55 -34.63 -3.91 -64.69
N PRO A 56 -34.24 -5.18 -64.41
CA PRO A 56 -33.17 -5.48 -63.46
C PRO A 56 -31.85 -4.84 -63.89
N SER A 57 -31.06 -4.39 -62.92
CA SER A 57 -29.75 -3.75 -63.14
C SER A 57 -28.71 -4.63 -63.87
N THR A 58 -29.00 -5.92 -64.05
CA THR A 58 -28.15 -6.91 -64.73
C THR A 58 -28.41 -7.01 -66.24
N ARG A 59 -29.35 -6.24 -66.80
CA ARG A 59 -29.68 -6.22 -68.24
C ARG A 59 -29.46 -4.84 -68.85
N ASP A 60 -29.50 -4.77 -70.18
CA ASP A 60 -29.47 -3.51 -70.94
C ASP A 60 -30.57 -2.55 -70.46
N SER A 61 -30.33 -1.25 -70.66
CA SER A 61 -31.30 -0.20 -70.30
C SER A 61 -32.64 -0.39 -71.02
N PHE A 62 -33.71 0.15 -70.45
CA PHE A 62 -35.07 -0.05 -70.95
C PHE A 62 -35.21 0.36 -72.42
N GLU A 63 -34.67 1.51 -72.80
CA GLU A 63 -34.68 2.00 -74.18
C GLU A 63 -33.88 1.08 -75.11
N ARG A 64 -32.68 0.63 -74.71
CA ARG A 64 -31.85 -0.24 -75.55
C ARG A 64 -32.48 -1.62 -75.76
N TRP A 65 -33.21 -2.12 -74.77
CA TRP A 65 -33.86 -3.43 -74.83
C TRP A 65 -35.22 -3.39 -75.54
N TYR A 66 -36.12 -2.47 -75.18
CA TYR A 66 -37.48 -2.44 -75.74
C TYR A 66 -37.63 -1.55 -76.97
N LEU A 67 -36.78 -0.53 -77.14
CA LEU A 67 -36.88 0.46 -78.21
C LEU A 67 -35.55 0.54 -79.00
N PRO A 68 -35.09 -0.56 -79.63
CA PRO A 68 -33.75 -0.67 -80.19
C PRO A 68 -33.50 0.23 -81.42
N THR A 69 -34.54 0.70 -82.10
CA THR A 69 -34.46 1.53 -83.31
C THR A 69 -35.34 2.78 -83.19
N GLU A 70 -35.05 3.83 -83.96
CA GLU A 70 -35.89 5.05 -84.00
C GLU A 70 -37.33 4.77 -84.49
N ALA A 71 -37.55 3.64 -85.17
CA ALA A 71 -38.83 3.15 -85.62
C ALA A 71 -39.46 2.11 -84.66
N SER A 72 -39.00 2.06 -83.41
CA SER A 72 -39.57 1.21 -82.35
C SER A 72 -40.61 1.96 -81.53
N TYR A 73 -41.75 1.34 -81.27
CA TYR A 73 -42.82 1.93 -80.46
C TYR A 73 -43.38 0.93 -79.45
N ILE A 74 -43.68 1.43 -78.26
CA ILE A 74 -44.59 0.78 -77.31
C ILE A 74 -45.80 1.69 -77.17
N ILE A 75 -46.98 1.16 -77.44
CA ILE A 75 -48.22 1.93 -77.48
C ILE A 75 -49.19 1.31 -76.48
N TYR A 76 -49.64 2.11 -75.52
CA TYR A 76 -50.68 1.74 -74.58
C TYR A 76 -51.98 2.38 -75.03
N GLU A 77 -52.96 1.59 -75.47
CA GLU A 77 -54.32 2.08 -75.68
C GLU A 77 -55.12 1.90 -74.39
N TYR A 78 -55.76 2.96 -73.92
CA TYR A 78 -56.54 2.96 -72.71
C TYR A 78 -57.84 3.75 -72.89
N GLU A 79 -58.86 3.35 -72.15
CA GLU A 79 -60.15 4.01 -72.08
C GLU A 79 -60.18 4.91 -70.86
N ARG A 80 -60.65 6.15 -71.03
CA ARG A 80 -60.91 7.08 -69.93
C ARG A 80 -62.27 6.83 -69.29
N ASP A 81 -62.49 7.47 -68.15
CA ASP A 81 -63.80 7.43 -67.47
C ASP A 81 -64.95 7.92 -68.36
N ASN A 82 -64.72 8.96 -69.16
CA ASN A 82 -65.70 9.50 -70.11
C ASN A 82 -65.98 8.60 -71.34
N GLY A 83 -65.35 7.42 -71.45
CA GLY A 83 -65.47 6.49 -72.59
C GLY A 83 -64.59 6.82 -73.80
N ASP A 84 -63.82 7.92 -73.76
CA ASP A 84 -62.88 8.27 -74.82
C ASP A 84 -61.66 7.31 -74.82
N ILE A 85 -61.27 6.85 -76.01
CA ILE A 85 -60.07 6.02 -76.19
C ILE A 85 -58.87 6.90 -76.53
N CYS A 86 -57.77 6.71 -75.79
CA CYS A 86 -56.51 7.42 -75.99
C CYS A 86 -55.35 6.45 -76.06
N GLN A 87 -54.24 6.92 -76.60
CA GLN A 87 -53.00 6.17 -76.64
C GLN A 87 -51.83 6.92 -76.00
N ALA A 88 -51.02 6.19 -75.23
CA ALA A 88 -49.72 6.64 -74.74
C ALA A 88 -48.61 5.92 -75.52
N VAL A 89 -47.84 6.70 -76.27
CA VAL A 89 -46.77 6.24 -77.16
C VAL A 89 -45.43 6.49 -76.50
N LEU A 90 -44.65 5.44 -76.37
CA LEU A 90 -43.27 5.48 -75.91
C LEU A 90 -42.36 5.26 -77.13
N SER A 91 -41.40 6.16 -77.29
CA SER A 91 -40.35 6.10 -78.31
C SER A 91 -39.01 6.47 -77.67
N SER A 92 -37.90 6.22 -78.36
CA SER A 92 -36.57 6.62 -77.86
C SER A 92 -35.83 7.48 -78.88
N SER A 93 -35.24 8.57 -78.39
CA SER A 93 -34.29 9.42 -79.10
C SER A 93 -32.83 9.09 -78.76
N GLY A 94 -32.58 7.98 -78.05
CA GLY A 94 -31.24 7.47 -77.70
C GLY A 94 -30.74 7.84 -76.30
N THR A 95 -31.30 8.87 -75.65
CA THR A 95 -30.90 9.32 -74.30
C THR A 95 -31.93 9.01 -73.20
N GLY A 96 -32.99 8.26 -73.53
CA GLY A 96 -34.05 7.88 -72.59
C GLY A 96 -35.34 7.48 -73.30
N VAL A 97 -36.43 7.44 -72.53
CA VAL A 97 -37.78 7.11 -73.01
C VAL A 97 -38.63 8.38 -73.08
N ASP A 98 -39.12 8.66 -74.27
CA ASP A 98 -39.95 9.82 -74.58
C ASP A 98 -41.43 9.41 -74.63
N TYR A 99 -42.27 10.10 -73.87
CA TYR A 99 -43.71 9.82 -73.79
C TYR A 99 -44.50 10.82 -74.63
N ARG A 100 -45.55 10.36 -75.28
CA ARG A 100 -46.50 11.20 -76.01
C ARG A 100 -47.91 10.65 -75.89
N LEU A 101 -48.87 11.52 -75.63
CA LEU A 101 -50.28 11.16 -75.50
C LEU A 101 -51.06 11.68 -76.70
N ILE A 102 -51.91 10.83 -77.27
CA ILE A 102 -52.70 11.11 -78.46
C ILE A 102 -54.16 10.75 -78.18
N SER A 103 -55.07 11.67 -78.53
CA SER A 103 -56.52 11.53 -78.33
C SER A 103 -57.18 10.78 -79.49
N LYS A 104 -56.68 9.57 -79.80
CA LYS A 104 -57.16 8.69 -80.88
C LYS A 104 -56.92 7.24 -80.45
N ALA A 105 -57.81 6.34 -80.86
CA ALA A 105 -57.56 4.90 -80.79
C ALA A 105 -56.38 4.50 -81.68
N PHE A 106 -55.71 3.41 -81.33
CA PHE A 106 -54.59 2.88 -82.10
C PHE A 106 -55.07 2.35 -83.45
N ASP A 107 -54.48 2.89 -84.52
CA ASP A 107 -54.66 2.44 -85.89
C ASP A 107 -53.28 2.16 -86.50
N LEU A 108 -53.13 1.00 -87.12
CA LEU A 108 -51.84 0.54 -87.63
C LEU A 108 -51.36 1.39 -88.82
N GLU A 109 -52.28 1.96 -89.60
CA GLU A 109 -51.95 2.82 -90.75
C GLU A 109 -51.26 4.14 -90.33
N ASP A 110 -51.46 4.58 -89.07
CA ASP A 110 -50.79 5.78 -88.54
C ASP A 110 -49.30 5.56 -88.31
N TYR A 111 -48.90 4.31 -88.01
CA TYR A 111 -47.53 3.96 -87.64
C TYR A 111 -46.77 3.27 -88.77
N ALA A 112 -47.46 2.49 -89.60
CA ALA A 112 -46.85 1.70 -90.67
C ALA A 112 -47.60 1.93 -92.01
N LYS A 113 -46.95 2.63 -92.93
CA LYS A 113 -47.50 2.90 -94.27
C LYS A 113 -47.05 1.85 -95.28
N ALA A 114 -47.95 1.42 -96.14
CA ALA A 114 -47.62 0.53 -97.26
C ALA A 114 -46.72 1.26 -98.28
N SER A 115 -45.58 0.66 -98.62
CA SER A 115 -44.78 1.08 -99.77
C SER A 115 -45.39 0.52 -101.07
N LEU A 116 -44.97 1.04 -102.24
CA LEU A 116 -45.36 0.50 -103.55
C LEU A 116 -44.96 -0.99 -103.77
N THR A 117 -44.16 -1.57 -102.88
CA THR A 117 -43.65 -2.95 -102.91
C THR A 117 -44.28 -3.89 -101.86
N ASP A 118 -45.44 -3.54 -101.30
CA ASP A 118 -46.20 -4.33 -100.29
C ASP A 118 -45.49 -4.55 -98.92
N GLU A 119 -44.25 -4.07 -98.77
CA GLU A 119 -43.57 -3.96 -97.47
C GLU A 119 -44.02 -2.68 -96.71
N ARG A 120 -44.42 -2.85 -95.45
CA ARG A 120 -44.88 -1.74 -94.59
C ARG A 120 -43.69 -1.03 -93.93
N HIS A 121 -43.51 0.26 -94.22
CA HIS A 121 -42.48 1.09 -93.61
C HIS A 121 -43.02 1.80 -92.37
N VAL A 122 -42.32 1.65 -91.24
CA VAL A 122 -42.70 2.29 -89.97
C VAL A 122 -42.20 3.74 -89.94
N ILE A 123 -43.09 4.67 -89.65
CA ILE A 123 -42.84 6.12 -89.68
C ILE A 123 -42.06 6.54 -88.43
N THR A 124 -41.25 7.60 -88.54
CA THR A 124 -40.48 8.14 -87.41
C THR A 124 -41.35 8.95 -86.43
N PRO A 125 -40.96 9.11 -85.14
CA PRO A 125 -41.80 9.80 -84.15
C PRO A 125 -42.08 11.26 -84.49
N LYS A 126 -41.18 11.91 -85.25
CA LYS A 126 -41.35 13.31 -85.70
C LYS A 126 -42.45 13.41 -86.77
N GLU A 127 -42.44 12.49 -87.73
CA GLU A 127 -43.44 12.42 -88.80
C GLU A 127 -44.81 11.99 -88.26
N LEU A 128 -44.85 11.01 -87.36
CA LEU A 128 -46.07 10.58 -86.66
C LEU A 128 -46.80 11.76 -86.02
N SER A 129 -46.08 12.63 -85.30
CA SER A 129 -46.70 13.80 -84.65
C SER A 129 -47.28 14.82 -85.63
N ARG A 130 -46.74 14.91 -86.85
CA ARG A 130 -47.24 15.81 -87.91
C ARG A 130 -48.48 15.24 -88.56
N ASP A 131 -48.48 13.95 -88.86
CA ASP A 131 -49.59 13.29 -89.52
C ASP A 131 -50.81 13.18 -88.60
N ILE A 132 -50.63 12.87 -87.32
CA ILE A 132 -51.73 12.85 -86.33
C ILE A 132 -52.37 14.24 -86.17
N LYS A 133 -51.55 15.31 -86.17
CA LYS A 133 -52.06 16.69 -86.14
C LYS A 133 -52.82 17.06 -87.41
N ARG A 134 -52.41 16.56 -88.58
CA ARG A 134 -53.14 16.75 -89.86
C ARG A 134 -54.49 16.03 -89.86
N GLN A 135 -54.59 14.89 -89.20
CA GLN A 135 -55.84 14.14 -89.02
C GLN A 135 -56.78 14.78 -87.98
N GLY A 136 -56.39 15.87 -87.31
CA GLY A 136 -57.23 16.59 -86.35
C GLY A 136 -57.22 16.04 -84.92
N ALA A 137 -56.39 15.05 -84.61
CA ALA A 137 -56.27 14.51 -83.25
C ALA A 137 -55.30 15.33 -82.38
N ILE A 138 -55.64 15.49 -81.09
CA ILE A 138 -54.81 16.23 -80.13
C ILE A 138 -53.63 15.36 -79.73
N CYS A 139 -52.43 15.90 -79.86
CA CYS A 139 -51.18 15.24 -79.56
C CYS A 139 -50.32 16.13 -78.64
N THR A 140 -49.84 15.57 -77.54
CA THR A 140 -48.95 16.31 -76.61
C THR A 140 -47.58 16.58 -77.22
N ARG A 141 -46.82 17.48 -76.58
CA ARG A 141 -45.36 17.52 -76.76
C ARG A 141 -44.72 16.23 -76.21
N ILE A 142 -43.42 16.07 -76.44
CA ILE A 142 -42.64 15.03 -75.77
C ILE A 142 -42.66 15.32 -74.26
N LEU A 143 -43.04 14.31 -73.50
CA LEU A 143 -43.15 14.34 -72.04
C LEU A 143 -42.06 13.44 -71.46
N ASN A 144 -41.45 13.89 -70.36
CA ASN A 144 -40.60 13.02 -69.56
C ASN A 144 -41.46 12.11 -68.66
N THR A 145 -40.86 11.10 -68.04
CA THR A 145 -41.57 10.16 -67.16
C THR A 145 -42.29 10.85 -65.99
N LYS A 146 -41.72 11.93 -65.42
CA LYS A 146 -42.31 12.66 -64.29
C LYS A 146 -43.58 13.42 -64.72
N GLU A 147 -43.54 14.04 -65.89
CA GLU A 147 -44.67 14.77 -66.48
C GLU A 147 -45.78 13.80 -66.93
N PHE A 148 -45.40 12.69 -67.60
CA PHE A 148 -46.34 11.63 -67.97
C PHE A 148 -47.04 11.05 -66.75
N LYS A 149 -46.29 10.72 -65.69
CA LYS A 149 -46.83 10.24 -64.42
C LYS A 149 -47.82 11.22 -63.82
N ALA A 150 -47.47 12.51 -63.74
CA ALA A 150 -48.36 13.54 -63.20
C ALA A 150 -49.67 13.67 -63.99
N ILE A 151 -49.61 13.52 -65.32
CA ILE A 151 -50.78 13.56 -66.21
C ILE A 151 -51.69 12.34 -66.02
N ILE A 152 -51.14 11.12 -66.08
CA ILE A 152 -51.93 9.88 -65.98
C ILE A 152 -52.57 9.72 -64.59
N GLN A 153 -51.85 10.10 -63.52
CA GLN A 153 -52.32 9.96 -62.13
C GLN A 153 -53.12 11.17 -61.61
N ASN A 154 -53.24 12.25 -62.39
CA ASN A 154 -53.83 13.52 -61.97
C ASN A 154 -53.19 14.10 -60.67
N ASP A 155 -51.86 14.08 -60.55
CA ASP A 155 -51.14 14.59 -59.36
C ASP A 155 -51.13 16.14 -59.34
N ARG A 156 -52.13 16.72 -58.68
CA ARG A 156 -52.37 18.17 -58.59
C ARG A 156 -51.16 18.97 -58.09
N GLY A 157 -50.31 18.39 -57.24
CA GLY A 157 -49.13 19.05 -56.70
C GLY A 157 -48.06 19.30 -57.76
N VAL A 158 -47.81 18.31 -58.64
CA VAL A 158 -46.85 18.44 -59.74
C VAL A 158 -47.47 19.15 -60.95
N LEU A 159 -48.78 18.97 -61.18
CA LEU A 159 -49.50 19.63 -62.28
C LEU A 159 -49.52 21.16 -62.15
N SER A 160 -49.61 21.71 -60.93
CA SER A 160 -49.62 23.16 -60.70
C SER A 160 -48.31 23.86 -61.08
N THR A 161 -47.21 23.11 -61.20
CA THR A 161 -45.87 23.66 -61.46
C THR A 161 -45.69 24.09 -62.93
N ASN A 162 -46.44 23.50 -63.87
CA ASN A 162 -46.33 23.79 -65.31
C ASN A 162 -47.69 24.14 -65.91
N ARG A 163 -47.78 25.24 -66.65
CA ARG A 163 -49.06 25.79 -67.15
C ARG A 163 -49.83 24.86 -68.11
N ASP A 164 -49.12 24.01 -68.86
CA ASP A 164 -49.71 23.15 -69.89
C ASP A 164 -50.20 21.78 -69.34
N LEU A 165 -49.56 21.29 -68.26
CA LEU A 165 -49.84 19.95 -67.72
C LEU A 165 -51.28 19.78 -67.18
N PRO A 166 -51.91 20.77 -66.51
CA PRO A 166 -53.31 20.67 -66.10
C PRO A 166 -54.29 20.56 -67.26
N GLY A 167 -53.93 21.12 -68.43
CA GLY A 167 -54.71 20.97 -69.66
C GLY A 167 -54.61 19.54 -70.21
N PHE A 168 -53.39 18.98 -70.24
CA PHE A 168 -53.18 17.59 -70.65
C PHE A 168 -53.75 16.57 -69.66
N ALA A 169 -53.72 16.83 -68.35
CA ALA A 169 -54.35 15.96 -67.34
C ALA A 169 -55.86 15.87 -67.56
N ARG A 170 -56.54 17.00 -67.83
CA ARG A 170 -57.97 16.98 -68.19
C ARG A 170 -58.28 16.16 -69.45
N LEU A 171 -57.33 16.13 -70.38
CA LEU A 171 -57.49 15.48 -71.69
C LEU A 171 -56.85 14.11 -71.80
N PHE A 172 -56.19 13.55 -70.78
CA PHE A 172 -55.47 12.27 -70.89
C PHE A 172 -55.33 11.50 -69.56
N SER A 173 -55.82 12.04 -68.43
CA SER A 173 -55.75 11.31 -67.16
C SER A 173 -56.62 10.06 -67.15
N LEU A 174 -56.25 9.09 -66.31
CA LEU A 174 -57.01 7.87 -66.08
C LEU A 174 -58.14 8.07 -65.06
N CYS A 175 -58.12 9.17 -64.31
CA CYS A 175 -59.03 9.46 -63.21
C CYS A 175 -60.13 10.45 -63.61
N GLU A 176 -61.21 10.51 -62.83
CA GLU A 176 -62.15 11.62 -62.86
C GLU A 176 -61.45 12.95 -62.51
N GLN A 177 -62.02 14.09 -62.95
CA GLN A 177 -61.44 15.42 -62.72
C GLN A 177 -61.22 15.74 -61.22
N ASN A 178 -62.02 15.13 -60.35
CA ASN A 178 -61.97 15.33 -58.90
C ASN A 178 -61.13 14.30 -58.13
N ALA A 179 -60.71 13.21 -58.78
CA ALA A 179 -59.93 12.15 -58.15
C ALA A 179 -58.45 12.20 -58.58
N ASN A 180 -57.55 11.75 -57.69
CA ASN A 180 -56.15 11.49 -58.01
C ASN A 180 -55.85 10.00 -57.78
N LEU A 181 -54.88 9.46 -58.52
CA LEU A 181 -54.38 8.08 -58.34
C LEU A 181 -52.89 8.15 -57.99
N ARG A 182 -52.55 8.99 -57.01
CA ARG A 182 -51.17 9.18 -56.60
C ARG A 182 -50.61 7.86 -56.06
N HIS A 183 -49.39 7.51 -56.45
CA HIS A 183 -48.72 6.29 -56.01
C HIS A 183 -49.30 4.96 -56.54
N ILE A 184 -50.25 4.99 -57.49
CA ILE A 184 -50.77 3.77 -58.14
C ILE A 184 -49.67 2.94 -58.82
N GLU A 185 -48.58 3.58 -59.28
CA GLU A 185 -47.43 2.88 -59.84
C GLU A 185 -46.78 1.91 -58.84
N LYS A 186 -46.78 2.26 -57.55
CA LYS A 186 -46.20 1.42 -56.49
C LYS A 186 -47.05 0.18 -56.25
N LEU A 187 -48.39 0.32 -56.31
CA LEU A 187 -49.33 -0.81 -56.24
C LEU A 187 -49.17 -1.72 -57.44
N ALA A 188 -49.20 -1.16 -58.65
CA ALA A 188 -49.01 -1.93 -59.89
C ALA A 188 -47.68 -2.69 -59.88
N LYS A 189 -46.60 -2.06 -59.40
CA LYS A 189 -45.29 -2.69 -59.23
C LYS A 189 -45.31 -3.80 -58.18
N ALA A 190 -45.86 -3.55 -56.98
CA ALA A 190 -45.88 -4.52 -55.88
C ALA A 190 -46.65 -5.80 -56.24
N VAL A 191 -47.78 -5.67 -56.94
CA VAL A 191 -48.56 -6.82 -57.43
C VAL A 191 -47.75 -7.65 -58.44
N HIS A 192 -47.02 -6.98 -59.34
CA HIS A 192 -46.23 -7.67 -60.38
C HIS A 192 -44.88 -8.19 -59.90
N SER A 193 -44.27 -7.60 -58.87
CA SER A 193 -42.93 -7.96 -58.39
C SER A 193 -42.93 -9.10 -57.37
N LYS A 194 -44.09 -9.64 -56.96
CA LYS A 194 -44.24 -10.64 -55.87
C LYS A 194 -43.60 -10.24 -54.53
N GLU A 195 -43.11 -9.02 -54.39
CA GLU A 195 -42.44 -8.48 -53.20
C GLU A 195 -43.35 -7.45 -52.53
N GLY A 196 -44.33 -7.92 -51.76
CA GLY A 196 -45.16 -7.09 -50.90
C GLY A 196 -44.43 -6.70 -49.61
N LYS A 197 -43.47 -5.76 -49.68
CA LYS A 197 -42.81 -5.23 -48.47
C LYS A 197 -43.73 -4.24 -47.74
N MET A 198 -43.98 -4.55 -46.46
CA MET A 198 -44.81 -3.77 -45.52
C MET A 198 -44.44 -2.27 -45.47
N GLU A 199 -43.15 -1.91 -45.65
CA GLU A 199 -42.72 -0.51 -45.78
C GLU A 199 -43.47 0.26 -46.87
N THR A 200 -43.72 -0.38 -48.02
CA THR A 200 -44.31 0.30 -49.19
C THR A 200 -45.78 0.59 -48.96
N ILE A 201 -46.47 -0.32 -48.25
CA ILE A 201 -47.87 -0.16 -47.83
C ILE A 201 -47.95 0.91 -46.73
N LYS A 202 -47.05 0.89 -45.73
CA LYS A 202 -46.98 1.92 -44.68
C LYS A 202 -46.75 3.32 -45.23
N ALA A 203 -45.83 3.47 -46.17
CA ALA A 203 -45.57 4.77 -46.80
C ALA A 203 -46.76 5.25 -47.66
N MET A 204 -47.53 4.33 -48.24
CA MET A 204 -48.77 4.67 -48.97
C MET A 204 -49.88 5.10 -48.02
N VAL A 205 -50.12 4.34 -46.95
CA VAL A 205 -51.14 4.65 -45.94
C VAL A 205 -50.82 5.96 -45.21
N ALA A 206 -49.55 6.23 -44.90
CA ALA A 206 -49.13 7.50 -44.33
C ALA A 206 -49.42 8.68 -45.26
N ALA A 207 -49.17 8.54 -46.57
CA ALA A 207 -49.48 9.57 -47.55
C ALA A 207 -51.00 9.79 -47.73
N ILE A 208 -51.81 8.73 -47.61
CA ILE A 208 -53.29 8.82 -47.65
C ILE A 208 -53.81 9.50 -46.36
N LEU A 209 -53.27 9.15 -45.19
CA LEU A 209 -53.64 9.74 -43.89
C LEU A 209 -53.29 11.24 -43.80
N GLU A 210 -52.18 11.67 -44.40
CA GLU A 210 -51.83 13.09 -44.52
C GLU A 210 -52.82 13.85 -45.43
N GLU A 211 -53.39 13.21 -46.45
CA GLU A 211 -54.34 13.83 -47.40
C GLU A 211 -55.78 13.87 -46.86
N ASP A 212 -56.21 12.84 -46.10
CA ASP A 212 -57.49 12.79 -45.37
C ASP A 212 -57.53 13.73 -44.15
N GLY A 213 -56.47 14.51 -43.91
CA GLY A 213 -56.42 15.56 -42.89
C GLY A 213 -56.24 15.05 -41.45
N VAL A 214 -55.86 13.79 -41.26
CA VAL A 214 -55.58 13.22 -39.94
C VAL A 214 -54.12 13.51 -39.59
N GLN A 215 -53.86 14.63 -38.91
CA GLN A 215 -52.53 14.97 -38.43
C GLN A 215 -52.12 14.03 -37.27
N PRO A 216 -51.03 13.25 -37.38
CA PRO A 216 -50.45 12.60 -36.21
C PRO A 216 -49.89 13.68 -35.28
N GLY A 217 -50.22 13.59 -33.99
CA GLY A 217 -49.89 14.63 -33.00
C GLY A 217 -48.42 15.05 -33.02
N GLU A 218 -48.17 16.34 -33.26
CA GLU A 218 -46.83 16.91 -33.28
C GLU A 218 -46.18 16.82 -31.89
N THR A 219 -45.07 16.09 -31.79
CA THR A 219 -44.15 16.26 -30.66
C THR A 219 -43.46 17.60 -30.86
N LYS A 220 -43.80 18.61 -30.04
CA LYS A 220 -43.18 19.96 -30.05
C LYS A 220 -41.73 19.93 -29.54
N VAL A 221 -40.85 19.13 -30.13
CA VAL A 221 -39.41 19.20 -29.87
C VAL A 221 -38.75 19.80 -31.11
N SER A 222 -38.19 21.00 -30.96
CA SER A 222 -37.52 21.67 -32.08
C SER A 222 -36.28 20.84 -32.50
N PRO A 223 -36.03 20.68 -33.81
CA PRO A 223 -34.90 19.91 -34.31
C PRO A 223 -33.56 20.43 -33.78
N ASN A 224 -33.44 21.75 -33.54
CA ASN A 224 -32.25 22.34 -32.91
C ASN A 224 -32.05 21.88 -31.46
N LYS A 225 -33.13 21.75 -30.67
CA LYS A 225 -33.03 21.21 -29.30
C LYS A 225 -32.70 19.72 -29.31
N VAL A 226 -33.21 18.98 -30.29
CA VAL A 226 -32.83 17.58 -30.48
C VAL A 226 -31.36 17.47 -30.87
N GLU A 227 -30.85 18.32 -31.75
CA GLU A 227 -29.43 18.35 -32.09
C GLU A 227 -28.53 18.79 -30.92
N GLU A 228 -28.96 19.77 -30.13
CA GLU A 228 -28.28 20.16 -28.88
C GLU A 228 -28.28 19.01 -27.88
N TRP A 229 -29.42 18.35 -27.65
CA TRP A 229 -29.49 17.16 -26.79
C TRP A 229 -28.65 16.00 -27.33
N ILE A 230 -28.60 15.77 -28.64
CA ILE A 230 -27.73 14.74 -29.22
C ILE A 230 -26.25 15.11 -29.01
N LYS A 231 -25.89 16.40 -29.13
CA LYS A 231 -24.53 16.86 -28.82
C LYS A 231 -24.22 16.72 -27.33
N GLU A 232 -25.14 17.10 -26.44
CA GLU A 232 -25.01 16.94 -25.00
C GLU A 232 -24.89 15.46 -24.60
N VAL A 233 -25.73 14.58 -25.13
CA VAL A 233 -25.65 13.14 -24.88
C VAL A 233 -24.35 12.55 -25.43
N LYS A 234 -23.86 13.00 -26.60
CA LYS A 234 -22.54 12.59 -27.11
C LYS A 234 -21.40 13.10 -26.24
N LEU A 235 -21.49 14.32 -25.72
CA LEU A 235 -20.51 14.90 -24.81
C LEU A 235 -20.51 14.20 -23.46
N VAL A 236 -21.69 13.90 -22.91
CA VAL A 236 -21.84 13.12 -21.66
C VAL A 236 -21.29 11.72 -21.85
N LYS A 237 -21.59 11.06 -22.97
CA LYS A 237 -21.06 9.72 -23.26
C LYS A 237 -19.53 9.76 -23.43
N GLY A 238 -19.00 10.74 -24.16
CA GLY A 238 -17.55 10.94 -24.27
C GLY A 238 -16.91 11.27 -22.92
N PHE A 239 -17.59 12.00 -22.04
CA PHE A 239 -17.13 12.26 -20.69
C PHE A 239 -17.18 11.00 -19.82
N GLU A 240 -18.21 10.16 -19.93
CA GLU A 240 -18.29 8.87 -19.25
C GLU A 240 -17.18 7.91 -19.69
N ASP A 241 -16.85 7.91 -20.99
CA ASP A 241 -15.73 7.13 -21.52
C ASP A 241 -14.37 7.60 -20.96
N ILE A 242 -14.19 8.92 -20.75
CA ILE A 242 -12.96 9.53 -20.20
C ILE A 242 -12.94 9.53 -18.66
N ARG A 243 -14.10 9.43 -18.00
CA ARG A 243 -14.25 9.46 -16.53
C ARG A 243 -13.34 8.48 -15.78
N PRO A 244 -13.15 7.21 -16.20
CA PRO A 244 -12.20 6.33 -15.51
C PRO A 244 -10.74 6.82 -15.63
N GLU A 245 -10.35 7.44 -16.76
CA GLU A 245 -9.02 8.03 -16.91
C GLU A 245 -8.87 9.30 -16.07
N PHE A 246 -9.91 10.12 -16.01
CA PHE A 246 -9.94 11.31 -15.15
C PHE A 246 -9.84 10.95 -13.67
N ASN A 247 -10.57 9.93 -13.20
CA ASN A 247 -10.47 9.45 -11.82
C ASN A 247 -9.06 8.92 -11.50
N LYS A 248 -8.40 8.23 -12.45
CA LYS A 248 -7.00 7.81 -12.30
C LYS A 248 -6.06 9.00 -12.24
N LEU A 249 -6.30 10.04 -13.06
CA LEU A 249 -5.54 11.28 -13.03
C LEU A 249 -5.74 12.03 -11.71
N GLU A 250 -6.95 12.06 -11.18
CA GLU A 250 -7.27 12.69 -9.89
C GLU A 250 -6.58 11.96 -8.73
N GLN A 251 -6.60 10.62 -8.73
CA GLN A 251 -5.84 9.80 -7.78
C GLN A 251 -4.35 10.06 -7.89
N ALA A 252 -3.78 10.02 -9.10
CA ALA A 252 -2.36 10.31 -9.33
C ALA A 252 -1.97 11.73 -8.93
N HIS A 253 -2.87 12.72 -9.13
CA HIS A 253 -2.66 14.09 -8.70
C HIS A 253 -2.69 14.23 -7.18
N HIS A 254 -3.59 13.51 -6.52
CA HIS A 254 -3.63 13.45 -5.05
C HIS A 254 -2.34 12.84 -4.50
N GLU A 255 -1.93 11.68 -5.02
CA GLU A 255 -0.66 11.02 -4.66
C GLU A 255 0.56 11.92 -4.93
N PHE A 256 0.57 12.66 -6.05
CA PHE A 256 1.63 13.61 -6.37
C PHE A 256 1.70 14.75 -5.34
N ASN A 257 0.55 15.29 -4.92
CA ASN A 257 0.50 16.35 -3.91
C ASN A 257 0.92 15.84 -2.53
N GLU A 258 0.48 14.65 -2.13
CA GLU A 258 0.93 14.01 -0.88
C GLU A 258 2.45 13.77 -0.89
N ASN A 259 2.99 13.24 -1.99
CA ASN A 259 4.42 13.01 -2.15
C ASN A 259 5.21 14.34 -2.10
N ASN A 260 4.71 15.41 -2.71
CA ASN A 260 5.34 16.72 -2.62
C ASN A 260 5.30 17.30 -1.20
N GLN A 261 4.18 17.15 -0.48
CA GLN A 261 4.11 17.57 0.92
C GLN A 261 5.10 16.78 1.78
N ARG A 262 5.19 15.46 1.57
CA ARG A 262 6.15 14.60 2.28
C ARG A 262 7.60 14.97 1.96
N LEU A 263 7.92 15.26 0.69
CA LEU A 263 9.24 15.74 0.29
C LEU A 263 9.57 17.11 0.90
N ALA A 264 8.59 18.02 0.98
CA ALA A 264 8.78 19.32 1.61
C ALA A 264 9.05 19.18 3.12
N GLN A 265 8.30 18.32 3.82
CA GLN A 265 8.52 18.00 5.23
C GLN A 265 9.90 17.37 5.46
N LEU A 266 10.26 16.37 4.63
CA LEU A 266 11.59 15.75 4.69
C LEU A 266 12.71 16.75 4.44
N LYS A 267 12.56 17.65 3.48
CA LYS A 267 13.53 18.72 3.22
C LYS A 267 13.67 19.66 4.41
N GLN A 268 12.56 20.03 5.06
CA GLN A 268 12.60 20.87 6.26
C GLN A 268 13.29 20.16 7.42
N GLN A 269 12.98 18.89 7.66
CA GLN A 269 13.65 18.06 8.67
C GLN A 269 15.14 17.93 8.38
N TYR A 270 15.51 17.63 7.13
CA TYR A 270 16.90 17.52 6.72
C TYR A 270 17.68 18.81 6.94
N ASN A 271 17.08 19.97 6.66
CA ASN A 271 17.70 21.27 6.94
C ASN A 271 17.89 21.53 8.44
N LEU A 272 16.92 21.13 9.27
CA LEU A 272 17.02 21.21 10.73
C LEU A 272 18.14 20.30 11.26
N ASP A 273 18.21 19.07 10.77
CA ASP A 273 19.23 18.10 11.16
C ASP A 273 20.62 18.55 10.68
N LEU A 274 20.74 19.07 9.46
CA LEU A 274 21.98 19.65 8.95
C LEU A 274 22.44 20.82 9.83
N SER A 275 21.53 21.70 10.24
CA SER A 275 21.85 22.80 11.17
C SER A 275 22.32 22.29 12.53
N LYS A 276 21.67 21.26 13.09
CA LYS A 276 22.08 20.66 14.37
C LYS A 276 23.45 19.99 14.27
N VAL A 277 23.70 19.22 13.21
CA VAL A 277 24.97 18.56 12.97
C VAL A 277 26.08 19.60 12.75
N ALA A 278 25.82 20.67 12.00
CA ALA A 278 26.77 21.77 11.83
C ALA A 278 27.11 22.45 13.16
N GLN A 279 26.11 22.68 14.02
CA GLN A 279 26.33 23.21 15.37
C GLN A 279 27.19 22.27 16.23
N GLN A 280 26.85 20.98 16.27
CA GLN A 280 27.61 19.97 17.02
C GLN A 280 29.05 19.85 16.51
N LEU A 281 29.26 19.95 15.19
CA LEU A 281 30.59 19.89 14.59
C LEU A 281 31.43 21.11 14.99
N ALA A 282 30.82 22.30 15.03
CA ALA A 282 31.48 23.51 15.53
C ALA A 282 31.81 23.43 17.03
N GLU A 283 30.88 22.93 17.86
CA GLU A 283 31.10 22.71 19.29
C GLU A 283 32.23 21.69 19.53
N ASN A 284 32.23 20.57 18.81
CA ASN A 284 33.28 19.56 18.90
C ASN A 284 34.64 20.07 18.40
N GLN A 285 34.67 20.90 17.36
CA GLN A 285 35.90 21.54 16.90
C GLN A 285 36.45 22.50 17.96
N ALA A 286 35.60 23.30 18.60
CA ALA A 286 36.01 24.19 19.68
C ALA A 286 36.56 23.41 20.89
N LEU A 287 35.87 22.32 21.29
CA LEU A 287 36.35 21.43 22.36
C LEU A 287 37.68 20.77 22.00
N LEU A 288 37.86 20.34 20.74
CA LEU A 288 39.11 19.76 20.29
C LEU A 288 40.26 20.77 20.32
N GLU A 289 40.00 22.01 19.88
CA GLU A 289 40.99 23.10 19.98
C GLU A 289 41.36 23.39 21.44
N GLU A 290 40.38 23.41 22.35
CA GLU A 290 40.61 23.58 23.79
C GLU A 290 41.46 22.44 24.37
N VAL A 291 41.15 21.18 24.04
CA VAL A 291 41.93 20.01 24.47
C VAL A 291 43.35 20.06 23.93
N VAL A 292 43.55 20.43 22.66
CA VAL A 292 44.90 20.59 22.09
C VAL A 292 45.68 21.69 22.81
N LEU A 293 45.02 22.77 23.21
CA LEU A 293 45.63 23.85 23.98
C LEU A 293 46.02 23.37 25.38
N ASN A 294 45.14 22.63 26.06
CA ASN A 294 45.43 22.02 27.36
C ASN A 294 46.58 21.01 27.29
N ILE A 295 46.64 20.17 26.25
CA ILE A 295 47.77 19.25 26.04
C ILE A 295 49.09 20.04 25.94
N LYS A 296 49.13 21.12 25.15
CA LYS A 296 50.33 21.97 25.04
C LYS A 296 50.72 22.62 26.37
N LEU A 297 49.74 23.06 27.16
CA LEU A 297 49.98 23.61 28.49
C LEU A 297 50.59 22.55 29.41
N TYR A 298 50.01 21.35 29.46
CA TYR A 298 50.55 20.25 30.27
C TYR A 298 51.92 19.75 29.80
N GLU A 299 52.18 19.72 28.48
CA GLU A 299 53.51 19.39 27.94
C GLU A 299 54.55 20.43 28.37
N ASN A 300 54.19 21.72 28.36
CA ASN A 300 55.07 22.78 28.84
C ASN A 300 55.34 22.67 30.35
N GLU A 301 54.29 22.49 31.17
CA GLU A 301 54.42 22.29 32.62
C GLU A 301 55.28 21.06 32.94
N TRP A 302 55.06 19.95 32.22
CA TRP A 302 55.84 18.74 32.39
C TRP A 302 57.31 18.94 31.99
N ASN A 303 57.58 19.63 30.89
CA ASN A 303 58.95 19.96 30.48
C ASN A 303 59.66 20.83 31.51
N GLU A 304 58.97 21.83 32.06
CA GLU A 304 59.51 22.71 33.10
C GLU A 304 59.79 21.94 34.40
N GLN A 305 58.87 21.08 34.84
CA GLN A 305 59.10 20.18 35.99
C GLN A 305 60.25 19.19 35.73
N ARG A 306 60.36 18.68 34.51
CA ARG A 306 61.43 17.76 34.13
C ARG A 306 62.79 18.44 34.08
N GLU A 307 62.88 19.66 33.54
CA GLU A 307 64.12 20.43 33.51
C GLU A 307 64.58 20.79 34.91
N THR A 308 63.67 21.26 35.78
CA THR A 308 63.98 21.56 37.18
C THR A 308 64.45 20.31 37.93
N LEU A 309 63.78 19.17 37.78
CA LEU A 309 64.23 17.89 38.36
C LEU A 309 65.56 17.38 37.79
N ASN A 310 65.81 17.55 36.50
CA ASN A 310 67.09 17.19 35.90
C ASN A 310 68.22 18.09 36.41
N GLN A 311 67.93 19.36 36.66
CA GLN A 311 68.89 20.31 37.21
C GLN A 311 69.25 19.94 38.65
N THR A 312 68.26 19.60 39.50
CA THR A 312 68.50 19.14 40.87
C THR A 312 69.21 17.78 40.90
N LEU A 313 68.87 16.86 39.99
CA LEU A 313 69.57 15.58 39.88
C LEU A 313 71.01 15.75 39.41
N SER A 314 71.26 16.69 38.50
CA SER A 314 72.62 17.00 38.04
C SER A 314 73.45 17.65 39.15
N SER A 315 72.88 18.56 39.95
CA SER A 315 73.57 19.12 41.11
C SER A 315 73.86 18.05 42.16
N ALA A 316 72.89 17.20 42.48
CA ALA A 316 73.08 16.12 43.44
C ALA A 316 74.14 15.11 42.96
N LYS A 317 74.19 14.77 41.67
CA LYS A 317 75.26 13.92 41.11
C LYS A 317 76.64 14.58 41.18
N ALA A 318 76.72 15.88 40.94
CA ALA A 318 77.97 16.63 41.09
C ALA A 318 78.43 16.63 42.55
N ASP A 319 77.52 16.80 43.50
CA ASP A 319 77.80 16.72 44.93
C ASP A 319 78.27 15.31 45.32
N VAL A 320 77.60 14.26 44.86
CA VAL A 320 78.02 12.86 45.10
C VAL A 320 79.42 12.61 44.55
N SER A 321 79.69 12.98 43.29
CA SER A 321 81.02 12.79 42.69
C SER A 321 82.11 13.58 43.44
N LYS A 322 81.77 14.77 43.95
CA LYS A 322 82.68 15.54 44.79
C LYS A 322 82.96 14.80 46.10
N TYR A 323 81.90 14.35 46.79
CA TYR A 323 82.06 13.61 48.04
C TYR A 323 82.80 12.29 47.86
N GLU A 324 82.57 11.56 46.76
CA GLU A 324 83.36 10.37 46.40
C GLU A 324 84.83 10.74 46.20
N SER A 325 85.14 11.81 45.47
CA SER A 325 86.53 12.24 45.30
C SER A 325 87.18 12.69 46.61
N ASP A 326 86.42 13.34 47.49
CA ASP A 326 86.88 13.73 48.82
C ASP A 326 87.12 12.48 49.68
N LEU A 327 86.29 11.44 49.55
CA LEU A 327 86.43 10.17 50.25
C LEU A 327 87.63 9.36 49.74
N ASP A 328 87.83 9.28 48.42
CA ASP A 328 89.02 8.69 47.79
C ASP A 328 90.30 9.39 48.26
N ASN A 329 90.26 10.74 48.39
CA ASN A 329 91.39 11.49 48.92
C ASN A 329 91.65 11.15 50.39
N ILE A 330 90.61 11.03 51.21
CA ILE A 330 90.72 10.62 52.62
C ILE A 330 91.25 9.19 52.73
N GLU A 331 90.77 8.26 51.92
CA GLU A 331 91.27 6.88 51.86
C GLU A 331 92.74 6.85 51.43
N ALA A 332 93.12 7.59 50.40
CA ALA A 332 94.52 7.71 49.98
C ALA A 332 95.41 8.37 51.04
N GLU A 333 94.88 9.30 51.84
CA GLU A 333 95.59 9.84 53.02
C GLU A 333 95.70 8.79 54.13
N PHE A 334 94.63 8.04 54.40
CA PHE A 334 94.63 6.95 55.37
C PHE A 334 95.65 5.88 55.01
N ASP A 335 95.66 5.40 53.76
CA ASP A 335 96.62 4.43 53.25
C ASP A 335 98.06 4.93 53.35
N LYS A 336 98.32 6.22 53.02
CA LYS A 336 99.65 6.84 53.19
C LYS A 336 100.11 6.84 54.64
N TRP A 337 99.21 7.05 55.60
CA TRP A 337 99.54 6.99 57.02
C TRP A 337 99.72 5.55 57.49
N GLN A 338 98.93 4.61 56.97
CA GLN A 338 99.07 3.19 57.24
C GLN A 338 100.41 2.64 56.71
N ASP A 339 100.82 3.01 55.49
CA ASP A 339 102.13 2.71 54.89
C ASP A 339 103.31 3.28 55.70
N GLN A 340 103.07 4.37 56.44
CA GLN A 340 104.05 4.95 57.37
C GLN A 340 104.06 4.24 58.73
N ASP A 341 103.41 3.08 58.84
CA ASP A 341 103.28 2.28 60.05
C ASP A 341 102.78 3.14 61.24
N ILE A 342 101.75 3.95 61.02
CA ILE A 342 101.22 4.88 62.04
C ILE A 342 100.78 4.16 63.32
N GLU A 343 100.29 2.92 63.23
CA GLU A 343 99.97 2.12 64.41
C GLU A 343 101.22 1.83 65.24
N THR A 344 102.32 1.42 64.60
CA THR A 344 103.58 1.19 65.32
C THR A 344 104.16 2.50 65.86
N LEU A 345 104.04 3.62 65.13
CA LEU A 345 104.49 4.93 65.60
C LEU A 345 103.65 5.42 66.79
N LYS A 346 102.34 5.20 66.75
CA LYS A 346 101.42 5.48 67.87
C LYS A 346 101.79 4.63 69.08
N ASP A 347 101.96 3.31 68.89
CA ASP A 347 102.38 2.40 69.94
C ASP A 347 103.76 2.79 70.51
N ASN A 348 104.71 3.18 69.65
CA ASN A 348 106.05 3.64 70.06
C ASN A 348 105.99 4.98 70.84
N ILE A 349 105.07 5.88 70.49
CA ILE A 349 104.82 7.13 71.23
C ILE A 349 104.16 6.83 72.58
N GLU A 350 103.20 5.91 72.63
CA GLU A 350 102.55 5.46 73.87
C GLU A 350 103.54 4.72 74.79
N GLN A 351 104.53 4.00 74.23
CA GLN A 351 105.61 3.33 74.97
C GLN A 351 106.78 4.26 75.33
N LEU A 352 106.87 5.45 74.75
CA LEU A 352 107.96 6.42 74.97
C LEU A 352 108.14 6.86 76.44
N PRO A 353 107.07 7.09 77.23
CA PRO A 353 107.18 7.33 78.67
C PRO A 353 107.80 6.13 79.41
N ARG A 354 107.46 4.91 79.01
CA ARG A 354 108.00 3.67 79.59
C ARG A 354 109.50 3.54 79.31
N TRP A 355 109.94 3.76 78.06
CA TRP A 355 111.37 3.72 77.74
C TRP A 355 112.17 4.82 78.45
N LYS A 356 111.57 6.01 78.65
CA LYS A 356 112.18 7.06 79.49
C LYS A 356 112.32 6.63 80.94
N ASN A 357 111.28 6.04 81.54
CA ASN A 357 111.34 5.51 82.91
C ASN A 357 112.32 4.34 83.04
N GLU A 358 112.37 3.40 82.10
CA GLU A 358 113.33 2.29 82.11
C GLU A 358 114.77 2.79 81.97
N LEU A 359 115.01 3.82 81.14
CA LEU A 359 116.31 4.49 81.01
C LEU A 359 116.70 5.22 82.31
N GLU A 360 115.80 6.00 82.89
CA GLU A 360 116.03 6.71 84.16
C GLU A 360 116.26 5.73 85.34
N ASN A 361 115.56 4.58 85.32
CA ASN A 361 115.78 3.48 86.26
C ASN A 361 117.13 2.77 86.03
N ALA A 362 117.59 2.63 84.79
CA ALA A 362 118.90 2.07 84.47
C ALA A 362 120.06 3.03 84.80
N GLU A 363 119.89 4.33 84.54
CA GLU A 363 120.85 5.39 84.88
C GLU A 363 120.99 5.55 86.39
N SER A 364 119.88 5.56 87.14
CA SER A 364 119.91 5.57 88.61
C SER A 364 120.52 4.30 89.21
N ARG A 365 120.37 3.14 88.55
CA ARG A 365 121.06 1.91 88.95
C ARG A 365 122.56 1.98 88.68
N TYR A 366 122.98 2.62 87.58
CA TYR A 366 124.39 2.80 87.24
C TYR A 366 125.09 3.75 88.21
N THR A 367 124.45 4.87 88.58
CA THR A 367 125.00 5.81 89.57
C THR A 367 125.18 5.15 90.94
N LEU A 368 124.20 4.35 91.39
CA LEU A 368 124.27 3.58 92.64
C LEU A 368 125.47 2.62 92.69
N LEU A 369 125.81 1.95 91.58
CA LEU A 369 126.96 1.04 91.51
C LEU A 369 128.32 1.76 91.58
N THR A 370 128.35 3.07 91.30
CA THR A 370 129.59 3.85 91.16
C THR A 370 129.91 4.75 92.35
N GLU A 371 128.92 5.11 93.18
CA GLU A 371 129.12 5.98 94.35
C GLU A 371 129.30 5.18 95.64
N LYS A 372 130.44 5.36 96.32
CA LYS A 372 130.69 4.76 97.65
C LYS A 372 129.83 5.47 98.71
N HIS A 373 128.70 4.89 99.10
CA HIS A 373 127.83 5.44 100.14
C HIS A 373 128.20 4.96 101.55
N GLN A 374 128.01 5.83 102.55
CA GLN A 374 128.28 5.56 103.98
C GLN A 374 127.06 4.98 104.73
N ASP A 375 125.89 4.90 104.09
CA ASP A 375 124.67 4.32 104.67
C ASP A 375 123.89 3.52 103.61
N ILE A 376 124.20 2.21 103.54
CA ILE A 376 123.68 1.28 102.53
C ILE A 376 122.20 0.91 102.79
N GLU A 377 121.77 0.84 104.05
CA GLU A 377 120.40 0.42 104.39
C GLU A 377 119.35 1.49 104.04
N ALA A 378 119.66 2.78 104.21
CA ALA A 378 118.70 3.86 103.95
C ALA A 378 118.43 4.06 102.45
N SER A 379 119.47 3.94 101.60
CA SER A 379 119.34 4.02 100.15
C SER A 379 118.59 2.82 99.55
N PHE A 380 118.83 1.63 100.09
CA PHE A 380 118.08 0.41 99.74
C PHE A 380 116.58 0.54 100.05
N HIS A 381 116.21 0.95 101.27
CA HIS A 381 114.80 1.08 101.65
C HIS A 381 114.07 2.14 100.83
N LYS A 382 114.74 3.26 100.53
CA LYS A 382 114.19 4.31 99.67
C LYS A 382 113.91 3.78 98.25
N ARG A 383 114.87 3.07 97.64
CA ARG A 383 114.70 2.53 96.28
C ARG A 383 113.71 1.37 96.21
N LYS A 384 113.65 0.53 97.24
CA LYS A 384 112.62 -0.52 97.36
C LYS A 384 111.23 0.11 97.40
N SER A 385 111.07 1.23 98.11
CA SER A 385 109.83 2.00 98.12
C SER A 385 109.52 2.62 96.75
N GLU A 386 110.50 3.25 96.10
CA GLU A 386 110.31 3.88 94.78
C GLU A 386 109.94 2.86 93.69
N VAL A 387 110.60 1.70 93.64
CA VAL A 387 110.28 0.62 92.68
C VAL A 387 108.91 0.01 93.00
N GLN A 388 108.56 -0.15 94.28
CA GLN A 388 107.23 -0.62 94.66
C GLN A 388 106.13 0.38 94.27
N GLU A 389 106.38 1.68 94.43
CA GLU A 389 105.44 2.76 94.09
C GLU A 389 105.27 2.92 92.58
N GLN A 390 106.34 2.81 91.79
CA GLN A 390 106.30 2.82 90.33
C GLN A 390 105.52 1.62 89.77
N HIS A 391 105.84 0.39 90.17
CA HIS A 391 105.10 -0.80 89.72
C HIS A 391 103.66 -0.83 90.24
N ALA A 392 103.38 -0.26 91.42
CA ALA A 392 102.01 -0.09 91.91
C ALA A 392 101.22 0.87 91.03
N SER A 393 101.80 2.02 90.67
CA SER A 393 101.17 2.99 89.76
C SER A 393 100.93 2.42 88.36
N GLU A 394 101.85 1.61 87.82
CA GLU A 394 101.69 0.94 86.53
C GLU A 394 100.60 -0.16 86.58
N LEU A 395 100.55 -0.94 87.67
CA LEU A 395 99.51 -1.94 87.87
C LEU A 395 98.13 -1.31 88.04
N ASP A 396 98.05 -0.18 88.75
CA ASP A 396 96.81 0.57 88.92
C ASP A 396 96.34 1.11 87.56
N ALA A 397 97.23 1.70 86.75
CA ALA A 397 96.91 2.16 85.40
C ALA A 397 96.44 1.03 84.46
N TYR A 398 97.11 -0.13 84.46
CA TYR A 398 96.66 -1.28 83.66
C TYR A 398 95.37 -1.90 84.20
N SER A 399 95.13 -1.86 85.52
CA SER A 399 93.86 -2.31 86.10
C SER A 399 92.70 -1.38 85.70
N GLU A 400 92.95 -0.07 85.67
CA GLU A 400 91.97 0.93 85.21
C GLU A 400 91.68 0.77 83.72
N GLN A 401 92.72 0.57 82.88
CA GLN A 401 92.53 0.24 81.45
C GLN A 401 91.75 -1.07 81.27
N LYS A 402 92.04 -2.10 82.07
CA LYS A 402 91.30 -3.38 82.01
C LYS A 402 89.83 -3.19 82.36
N ASP A 403 89.53 -2.45 83.40
CA ASP A 403 88.15 -2.17 83.83
C ASP A 403 87.43 -1.33 82.77
N GLN A 404 88.09 -0.33 82.16
CA GLN A 404 87.55 0.44 81.04
C GLN A 404 87.23 -0.44 79.82
N THR A 405 88.18 -1.25 79.34
CA THR A 405 87.94 -2.15 78.18
C THR A 405 86.88 -3.22 78.50
N ARG A 406 86.76 -3.66 79.77
CA ARG A 406 85.72 -4.59 80.21
C ARG A 406 84.34 -3.95 80.21
N ASP A 407 84.23 -2.71 80.67
CA ASP A 407 82.99 -1.94 80.66
C ASP A 407 82.59 -1.62 79.20
N GLU A 408 83.54 -1.27 78.35
CA GLU A 408 83.32 -1.10 76.91
C GLU A 408 82.82 -2.38 76.24
N LEU A 409 83.42 -3.54 76.54
CA LEU A 409 82.95 -4.83 76.02
C LEU A 409 81.53 -5.17 76.51
N ALA A 410 81.21 -4.89 77.78
CA ALA A 410 79.87 -5.08 78.31
C ALA A 410 78.86 -4.16 77.60
N GLN A 411 79.24 -2.90 77.36
CA GLN A 411 78.43 -1.94 76.63
C GLN A 411 78.21 -2.37 75.17
N LYS A 412 79.26 -2.79 74.45
CA LYS A 412 79.15 -3.26 73.06
C LYS A 412 78.34 -4.56 72.93
N LYS A 413 78.41 -5.47 73.90
CA LYS A 413 77.53 -6.66 73.96
C LYS A 413 76.05 -6.28 74.19
N ALA A 414 75.79 -5.28 75.02
CA ALA A 414 74.44 -4.74 75.19
C ALA A 414 73.94 -4.03 73.91
N ASP A 415 74.80 -3.27 73.24
CA ASP A 415 74.51 -2.61 71.97
C ASP A 415 74.16 -3.63 70.87
N GLN A 416 74.94 -4.73 70.73
CA GLN A 416 74.64 -5.83 69.82
C GLN A 416 73.23 -6.38 70.04
N GLN A 417 72.90 -6.72 71.30
CA GLN A 417 71.60 -7.29 71.62
C GLN A 417 70.46 -6.30 71.33
N SER A 418 70.67 -5.01 71.62
CA SER A 418 69.69 -3.96 71.34
C SER A 418 69.47 -3.77 69.83
N GLN A 419 70.54 -3.75 69.03
CA GLN A 419 70.46 -3.58 67.58
C GLN A 419 69.84 -4.78 66.89
N LEU A 420 70.16 -6.00 67.34
CA LEU A 420 69.57 -7.22 66.79
C LEU A 420 68.05 -7.27 67.07
N LEU A 421 67.63 -6.90 68.29
CA LEU A 421 66.22 -6.78 68.65
C LEU A 421 65.51 -5.66 67.85
N ALA A 422 66.16 -4.52 67.66
CA ALA A 422 65.63 -3.41 66.88
C ALA A 422 65.44 -3.79 65.39
N THR A 423 66.42 -4.48 64.80
CA THR A 423 66.34 -5.00 63.43
C THR A 423 65.21 -6.02 63.30
N GLN A 424 65.10 -6.97 64.24
CA GLN A 424 63.99 -7.94 64.28
C GLN A 424 62.61 -7.28 64.41
N GLN A 425 62.48 -6.28 65.26
CA GLN A 425 61.24 -5.52 65.41
C GLN A 425 60.89 -4.76 64.13
N LYS A 426 61.86 -4.07 63.53
CA LYS A 426 61.67 -3.34 62.26
C LYS A 426 61.12 -4.23 61.15
N TYR A 427 61.71 -5.41 60.93
CA TYR A 427 61.23 -6.34 59.89
C TYR A 427 59.89 -6.98 60.26
N LYS A 428 59.64 -7.30 61.54
CA LYS A 428 58.31 -7.76 61.98
C LYS A 428 57.22 -6.72 61.73
N ASP A 429 57.50 -5.45 62.03
CA ASP A 429 56.58 -4.34 61.81
C ASP A 429 56.33 -4.18 60.30
N GLN A 430 57.38 -4.20 59.47
CA GLN A 430 57.26 -4.15 58.00
C GLN A 430 56.45 -5.32 57.42
N ILE A 431 56.67 -6.56 57.91
CA ILE A 431 55.90 -7.75 57.49
C ILE A 431 54.43 -7.62 57.93
N SER A 432 54.17 -7.07 59.12
CA SER A 432 52.82 -6.86 59.63
C SER A 432 52.07 -5.78 58.82
N GLN A 433 52.76 -4.69 58.48
CA GLN A 433 52.23 -3.60 57.67
C GLN A 433 51.94 -4.08 56.25
N THR A 434 52.89 -4.78 55.62
CA THR A 434 52.72 -5.40 54.31
C THR A 434 51.55 -6.39 54.31
N ASN A 435 51.41 -7.22 55.34
CA ASN A 435 50.25 -8.11 55.48
C ASN A 435 48.93 -7.36 55.56
N SER A 436 48.87 -6.28 56.35
CA SER A 436 47.69 -5.43 56.49
C SER A 436 47.32 -4.76 55.17
N ASP A 437 48.30 -4.22 54.44
CA ASP A 437 48.08 -3.55 53.16
C ASP A 437 47.51 -4.51 52.10
N TYR A 438 48.11 -5.70 51.96
CA TYR A 438 47.59 -6.73 51.05
C TYR A 438 46.23 -7.30 51.52
N GLN A 439 45.97 -7.40 52.82
CA GLN A 439 44.65 -7.81 53.34
C GLN A 439 43.57 -6.79 53.01
N ASN A 440 43.86 -5.50 53.14
CA ASN A 440 42.93 -4.43 52.77
C ASN A 440 42.61 -4.48 51.27
N GLN A 441 43.64 -4.59 50.42
CA GLN A 441 43.45 -4.73 48.98
C GLN A 441 42.66 -6.00 48.61
N GLN A 442 42.91 -7.13 49.29
CA GLN A 442 42.16 -8.36 49.09
C GLN A 442 40.70 -8.23 49.54
N HIS A 443 40.44 -7.50 50.62
CA HIS A 443 39.09 -7.21 51.10
C HIS A 443 38.32 -6.33 50.10
N ASP A 444 38.94 -5.29 49.56
CA ASP A 444 38.35 -4.41 48.55
C ASP A 444 38.01 -5.17 47.26
N LEU A 445 38.94 -5.99 46.76
CA LEU A 445 38.71 -6.90 45.63
C LEU A 445 37.56 -7.87 45.91
N LYS A 446 37.49 -8.43 47.12
CA LYS A 446 36.42 -9.36 47.50
C LYS A 446 35.06 -8.67 47.55
N ASN A 447 35.00 -7.44 48.06
CA ASN A 447 33.78 -6.63 48.03
C ASN A 447 33.31 -6.39 46.59
N GLN A 448 34.22 -5.97 45.70
CA GLN A 448 33.91 -5.78 44.27
C GLN A 448 33.43 -7.07 43.60
N ILE A 449 34.04 -8.23 43.92
CA ILE A 449 33.59 -9.54 43.46
C ILE A 449 32.17 -9.83 43.96
N THR A 450 31.88 -9.60 45.24
CA THR A 450 30.54 -9.83 45.79
C THR A 450 29.48 -8.90 45.19
N GLU A 451 29.80 -7.63 44.99
CA GLU A 451 28.92 -6.65 44.32
C GLU A 451 28.64 -7.06 42.88
N LEU A 452 29.68 -7.39 42.10
CA LEU A 452 29.48 -7.82 40.72
C LEU A 452 28.77 -9.18 40.62
N ASN A 453 28.96 -10.08 41.59
CA ASN A 453 28.27 -11.37 41.62
C ASN A 453 26.79 -11.21 41.98
N THR A 454 26.43 -10.29 42.87
CA THR A 454 25.02 -9.96 43.12
C THR A 454 24.38 -9.32 41.89
N LEU A 455 25.08 -8.41 41.20
CA LEU A 455 24.62 -7.83 39.94
C LEU A 455 24.47 -8.87 38.82
N ALA A 456 25.40 -9.81 38.69
CA ALA A 456 25.36 -10.87 37.67
C ALA A 456 24.24 -11.89 37.89
N ASN A 457 23.87 -12.15 39.15
CA ASN A 457 22.75 -13.05 39.48
C ASN A 457 21.41 -12.33 39.39
N ASN A 458 21.36 -11.02 39.66
CA ASN A 458 20.16 -10.20 39.62
C ASN A 458 20.07 -9.33 38.35
N VAL A 459 20.50 -9.85 37.19
CA VAL A 459 20.31 -9.14 35.92
C VAL A 459 18.85 -9.23 35.50
N GLY A 460 18.13 -8.12 35.65
CA GLY A 460 16.76 -7.94 35.16
C GLY A 460 16.68 -6.94 34.00
N PHE A 461 15.46 -6.73 33.52
CA PHE A 461 15.18 -5.60 32.64
C PHE A 461 15.46 -4.28 33.36
N THR A 462 16.00 -3.32 32.63
CA THR A 462 16.20 -1.96 33.14
C THR A 462 14.84 -1.30 33.36
N SER A 463 14.79 -0.26 34.19
CA SER A 463 13.56 0.53 34.39
C SER A 463 12.99 1.05 33.06
N ASN A 464 13.86 1.45 32.11
CA ASN A 464 13.46 1.91 30.79
C ASN A 464 12.86 0.78 29.93
N GLU A 465 13.48 -0.40 29.90
CA GLU A 465 12.96 -1.58 29.19
C GLU A 465 11.61 -2.01 29.78
N GLN A 466 11.49 -2.01 31.11
CA GLN A 466 10.23 -2.32 31.79
C GLN A 466 9.12 -1.32 31.43
N ASN A 467 9.43 -0.02 31.44
CA ASN A 467 8.49 1.02 31.01
C ASN A 467 8.08 0.85 29.54
N GLN A 468 8.99 0.44 28.65
CA GLN A 468 8.67 0.17 27.25
C GLN A 468 7.74 -1.05 27.12
N ILE A 469 7.99 -2.11 27.88
CA ILE A 469 7.08 -3.27 27.95
C ILE A 469 5.69 -2.83 28.41
N ASP A 470 5.60 -2.00 29.45
CA ASP A 470 4.32 -1.51 29.98
C ASP A 470 3.57 -0.63 28.96
N ILE A 471 4.29 0.21 28.21
CA ILE A 471 3.73 1.01 27.10
C ILE A 471 3.17 0.09 26.01
N PHE A 472 3.91 -0.96 25.61
CA PHE A 472 3.42 -1.93 24.64
C PHE A 472 2.19 -2.69 25.15
N GLU A 473 2.17 -3.08 26.43
CA GLU A 473 0.99 -3.72 27.03
C GLU A 473 -0.23 -2.80 27.07
N HIS A 474 -0.03 -1.52 27.38
CA HIS A 474 -1.09 -0.53 27.31
C HIS A 474 -1.62 -0.34 25.88
N SER A 475 -0.73 -0.22 24.89
CA SER A 475 -1.10 -0.14 23.48
C SER A 475 -1.90 -1.37 23.02
N ILE A 476 -1.49 -2.57 23.43
CA ILE A 476 -2.22 -3.82 23.12
C ILE A 476 -3.60 -3.82 23.79
N LYS A 477 -3.70 -3.40 25.06
CA LYS A 477 -4.99 -3.30 25.77
C LYS A 477 -5.92 -2.31 25.07
N GLU A 478 -5.43 -1.13 24.70
CA GLU A 478 -6.19 -0.12 23.96
C GLU A 478 -6.68 -0.69 22.62
N ALA A 479 -5.78 -1.27 21.82
CA ALA A 479 -6.13 -1.89 20.54
C ALA A 479 -7.16 -3.03 20.71
N SER A 480 -7.04 -3.86 21.75
CA SER A 480 -8.00 -4.92 22.05
C SER A 480 -9.37 -4.39 22.42
N SER A 481 -9.44 -3.31 23.20
CA SER A 481 -10.71 -2.70 23.58
C SER A 481 -11.43 -2.06 22.39
N ILE A 482 -10.69 -1.46 21.46
CA ILE A 482 -11.24 -0.95 20.20
C ILE A 482 -11.75 -2.11 19.33
N GLU A 483 -10.98 -3.19 19.23
CA GLU A 483 -11.40 -4.41 18.50
C GLU A 483 -12.71 -4.97 19.06
N ASP A 484 -12.85 -5.07 20.38
CA ASP A 484 -14.06 -5.56 21.04
C ASP A 484 -15.26 -4.64 20.78
N VAL A 485 -15.08 -3.31 20.85
CA VAL A 485 -16.13 -2.34 20.51
C VAL A 485 -16.57 -2.47 19.05
N CYS A 486 -15.63 -2.64 18.11
CA CYS A 486 -15.93 -2.87 16.70
C CYS A 486 -16.66 -4.21 16.48
N ARG A 487 -16.29 -5.26 17.22
CA ARG A 487 -16.94 -6.57 17.18
C ARG A 487 -18.39 -6.51 17.65
N ASP A 488 -18.64 -5.81 18.76
CA ASP A 488 -19.99 -5.59 19.28
C ASP A 488 -20.85 -4.79 18.30
N ARG A 489 -20.28 -3.72 17.71
CA ARG A 489 -20.95 -2.94 16.65
C ARG A 489 -21.28 -3.79 15.44
N LEU A 490 -20.38 -4.68 15.01
CA LEU A 490 -20.62 -5.58 13.89
C LEU A 490 -21.77 -6.55 14.19
N GLN A 491 -21.83 -7.07 15.43
CA GLN A 491 -22.93 -7.92 15.86
C GLN A 491 -24.27 -7.17 15.84
N GLN A 492 -24.30 -5.91 16.31
CA GLN A 492 -25.49 -5.07 16.23
C GLN A 492 -25.91 -4.79 14.77
N ALA A 493 -24.95 -4.47 13.90
CA ALA A 493 -25.21 -4.23 12.47
C ALA A 493 -25.70 -5.49 11.74
N ASN A 494 -25.20 -6.68 12.11
CA ASN A 494 -25.71 -7.95 11.59
C ASN A 494 -27.16 -8.20 12.04
N ASN A 495 -27.50 -7.87 13.28
CA ASN A 495 -28.87 -7.99 13.79
C ASN A 495 -29.83 -7.04 13.07
N THR A 496 -29.45 -5.78 12.84
CA THR A 496 -30.27 -4.82 12.09
C THR A 496 -30.44 -5.23 10.64
N LEU A 497 -29.38 -5.73 9.99
CA LEU A 497 -29.44 -6.27 8.63
C LEU A 497 -30.41 -7.45 8.53
N ASN A 498 -30.35 -8.38 9.49
CA ASN A 498 -31.26 -9.54 9.53
C ASN A 498 -32.72 -9.09 9.72
N GLN A 499 -32.99 -8.11 10.59
CA GLN A 499 -34.32 -7.54 10.76
C GLN A 499 -34.82 -6.86 9.48
N ALA A 500 -33.98 -6.08 8.81
CA ALA A 500 -34.33 -5.42 7.54
C ALA A 500 -34.66 -6.45 6.44
N LYS A 501 -33.89 -7.54 6.34
CA LYS A 501 -34.15 -8.65 5.41
C LYS A 501 -35.49 -9.33 5.70
N GLN A 502 -35.80 -9.59 6.97
CA GLN A 502 -37.10 -10.15 7.36
C GLN A 502 -38.27 -9.23 7.02
N ASN A 503 -38.11 -7.90 7.19
CA ASN A 503 -39.15 -6.94 6.83
C ASN A 503 -39.38 -6.90 5.32
N ARG A 504 -38.30 -6.84 4.52
CA ARG A 504 -38.38 -6.95 3.05
C ARG A 504 -39.12 -8.22 2.62
N ASP A 505 -38.83 -9.36 3.23
CA ASP A 505 -39.48 -10.62 2.89
C ASP A 505 -40.99 -10.61 3.24
N LYS A 506 -41.38 -9.94 4.33
CA LYS A 506 -42.79 -9.72 4.68
C LYS A 506 -43.47 -8.78 3.68
N ALA A 507 -42.85 -7.64 3.35
CA ALA A 507 -43.38 -6.69 2.36
C ALA A 507 -43.55 -7.35 0.98
N ASN A 508 -42.60 -8.20 0.57
CA ASN A 508 -42.69 -8.93 -0.69
C ASN A 508 -43.87 -9.93 -0.70
N LYS A 509 -44.10 -10.65 0.41
CA LYS A 509 -45.28 -11.53 0.56
C LYS A 509 -46.59 -10.74 0.51
N ASN A 510 -46.64 -9.58 1.16
CA ASN A 510 -47.81 -8.71 1.12
C ASN A 510 -48.10 -8.22 -0.30
N LEU A 511 -47.07 -7.78 -1.04
CA LEU A 511 -47.21 -7.39 -2.44
C LEU A 511 -47.71 -8.54 -3.32
N GLU A 512 -47.20 -9.76 -3.13
CA GLU A 512 -47.67 -10.92 -3.88
C GLU A 512 -49.16 -11.22 -3.62
N SER A 513 -49.61 -11.08 -2.37
CA SER A 513 -51.03 -11.21 -2.02
C SER A 513 -51.90 -10.11 -2.64
N ALA A 514 -51.44 -8.85 -2.61
CA ALA A 514 -52.14 -7.72 -3.23
C ALA A 514 -52.29 -7.92 -4.75
N ARG A 515 -51.21 -8.36 -5.43
CA ARG A 515 -51.24 -8.67 -6.87
C ARG A 515 -52.22 -9.78 -7.21
N LYS A 516 -52.31 -10.83 -6.39
CA LYS A 516 -53.30 -11.91 -6.57
C LYS A 516 -54.73 -11.38 -6.45
N SER A 517 -55.00 -10.52 -5.46
CA SER A 517 -56.31 -9.90 -5.28
C SER A 517 -56.70 -8.97 -6.44
N VAL A 518 -55.75 -8.14 -6.93
CA VAL A 518 -55.97 -7.27 -8.10
C VAL A 518 -56.26 -8.09 -9.35
N MET A 519 -55.49 -9.16 -9.60
CA MET A 519 -55.73 -10.05 -10.75
C MET A 519 -57.11 -10.72 -10.66
N ALA A 520 -57.48 -11.23 -9.48
CA ALA A 520 -58.80 -11.83 -9.28
C ALA A 520 -59.93 -10.82 -9.54
N GLN A 521 -59.82 -9.60 -9.01
CA GLN A 521 -60.82 -8.55 -9.22
C GLN A 521 -60.87 -8.06 -10.67
N GLN A 522 -59.73 -7.95 -11.37
CA GLN A 522 -59.67 -7.66 -12.80
C GLN A 522 -60.42 -8.73 -13.63
N THR A 523 -60.29 -10.01 -13.28
CA THR A 523 -61.07 -11.05 -13.96
C THR A 523 -62.56 -10.94 -13.67
N ALA A 524 -62.95 -10.51 -12.46
CA ALA A 524 -64.35 -10.26 -12.12
C ALA A 524 -64.93 -9.08 -12.92
N VAL A 525 -64.19 -7.96 -13.01
CA VAL A 525 -64.58 -6.79 -13.83
C VAL A 525 -64.74 -7.18 -15.30
N LYS A 526 -63.77 -7.91 -15.88
CA LYS A 526 -63.86 -8.39 -17.27
C LYS A 526 -65.07 -9.29 -17.52
N LYS A 527 -65.46 -10.12 -16.56
CA LYS A 527 -66.66 -10.97 -16.68
C LYS A 527 -67.93 -10.13 -16.71
N VAL A 528 -68.04 -9.11 -15.87
CA VAL A 528 -69.20 -8.19 -15.86
C VAL A 528 -69.21 -7.31 -17.11
N GLU A 529 -68.06 -6.79 -17.54
CA GLU A 529 -67.92 -6.02 -18.80
C GLU A 529 -68.32 -6.83 -20.03
N ALA A 530 -67.92 -8.11 -20.11
CA ALA A 530 -68.30 -8.99 -21.21
C ALA A 530 -69.81 -9.29 -21.25
N LEU A 531 -70.49 -9.24 -20.10
CA LEU A 531 -71.95 -9.36 -20.01
C LEU A 531 -72.65 -8.03 -20.36
N LEU A 532 -72.06 -6.88 -20.02
CA LEU A 532 -72.67 -5.57 -20.31
C LEU A 532 -72.51 -5.19 -21.78
N TYR A 533 -71.34 -5.44 -22.38
CA TYR A 533 -71.00 -5.12 -23.77
C TYR A 533 -70.74 -6.40 -24.59
N PRO A 534 -71.80 -7.11 -25.04
CA PRO A 534 -71.64 -8.25 -25.93
C PRO A 534 -70.99 -7.82 -27.26
N GLY A 535 -70.05 -8.63 -27.75
CA GLY A 535 -69.43 -8.40 -29.07
C GLY A 535 -70.44 -8.50 -30.21
N GLN A 536 -70.10 -7.92 -31.37
CA GLN A 536 -70.95 -7.94 -32.57
C GLN A 536 -71.22 -9.38 -33.06
N ASN A 537 -72.46 -9.67 -33.42
CA ASN A 537 -72.98 -10.96 -33.89
C ASN A 537 -72.97 -12.08 -32.84
N THR A 538 -73.02 -11.74 -31.54
CA THR A 538 -73.18 -12.74 -30.47
C THR A 538 -74.65 -13.05 -30.20
N LEU A 539 -74.93 -14.26 -29.69
CA LEU A 539 -76.29 -14.64 -29.30
C LEU A 539 -76.88 -13.70 -28.23
N LEU A 540 -76.06 -13.18 -27.31
CA LEU A 540 -76.47 -12.22 -26.29
C LEU A 540 -76.94 -10.88 -26.89
N GLU A 541 -76.25 -10.37 -27.92
CA GLU A 541 -76.66 -9.17 -28.65
C GLU A 541 -78.02 -9.36 -29.34
N PHE A 542 -78.20 -10.52 -30.00
CA PHE A 542 -79.46 -10.88 -30.66
C PHE A 542 -80.63 -10.96 -29.66
N LEU A 543 -80.43 -11.62 -28.51
CA LEU A 543 -81.47 -11.76 -27.48
C LEU A 543 -81.89 -10.41 -26.88
N ARG A 544 -80.94 -9.51 -26.59
CA ARG A 544 -81.24 -8.16 -26.08
C ARG A 544 -81.95 -7.27 -27.09
N ARG A 545 -81.66 -7.45 -28.39
CA ARG A 545 -82.26 -6.64 -29.47
C ARG A 545 -83.66 -7.08 -29.83
N GLU A 546 -83.91 -8.40 -29.91
CA GLU A 546 -85.11 -8.96 -30.54
C GLU A 546 -86.13 -9.55 -29.55
N LYS A 547 -85.77 -9.81 -28.28
CA LYS A 547 -86.67 -10.38 -27.25
C LYS A 547 -86.65 -9.58 -25.94
N GLY A 548 -87.73 -8.85 -25.66
CA GLY A 548 -88.00 -8.30 -24.32
C GLY A 548 -88.24 -9.43 -23.30
N ASP A 549 -87.81 -9.24 -22.05
CA ASP A 549 -87.91 -10.21 -20.95
C ASP A 549 -87.19 -11.57 -21.17
N TRP A 550 -86.16 -11.59 -22.03
CA TRP A 550 -85.34 -12.79 -22.24
C TRP A 550 -84.67 -13.27 -20.95
N GLU A 551 -84.34 -12.34 -20.03
CA GLU A 551 -83.75 -12.56 -18.70
C GLU A 551 -84.58 -13.52 -17.83
N GLN A 552 -85.91 -13.39 -17.89
CA GLN A 552 -86.84 -14.20 -17.09
C GLN A 552 -87.21 -15.54 -17.74
N ASN A 553 -86.99 -15.67 -19.05
CA ASN A 553 -87.44 -16.82 -19.86
C ASN A 553 -86.25 -17.66 -20.37
N ILE A 554 -85.60 -17.21 -21.45
CA ILE A 554 -84.51 -17.93 -22.12
C ILE A 554 -83.24 -17.94 -21.25
N GLY A 555 -82.99 -16.85 -20.51
CA GLY A 555 -81.85 -16.70 -19.60
C GLY A 555 -81.78 -17.78 -18.53
N LYS A 556 -82.92 -18.24 -17.99
CA LYS A 556 -82.96 -19.28 -16.95
C LYS A 556 -82.59 -20.68 -17.43
N LEU A 557 -82.65 -20.92 -18.75
CA LEU A 557 -82.49 -22.24 -19.36
C LEU A 557 -81.21 -22.39 -20.19
N ILE A 558 -80.61 -21.28 -20.63
CA ILE A 558 -79.47 -21.28 -21.56
C ILE A 558 -78.13 -21.42 -20.83
N ASN A 559 -77.21 -22.21 -21.40
CA ASN A 559 -75.84 -22.29 -20.87
C ASN A 559 -75.09 -20.96 -21.16
N PRO A 560 -74.46 -20.33 -20.15
CA PRO A 560 -73.76 -19.05 -20.31
C PRO A 560 -72.69 -19.03 -21.42
N GLU A 561 -72.03 -20.16 -21.72
CA GLU A 561 -71.00 -20.21 -22.76
C GLU A 561 -71.59 -20.04 -24.19
N LEU A 562 -72.87 -20.36 -24.37
CA LEU A 562 -73.54 -20.25 -25.67
C LEU A 562 -73.89 -18.80 -26.01
N LEU A 563 -74.03 -17.93 -25.00
CA LEU A 563 -74.38 -16.52 -25.18
C LEU A 563 -73.29 -15.72 -25.89
N GLN A 564 -72.02 -16.14 -25.76
CA GLN A 564 -70.85 -15.46 -26.35
C GLN A 564 -70.45 -16.02 -27.73
N ARG A 565 -71.11 -17.09 -28.20
CA ARG A 565 -70.82 -17.72 -29.49
C ARG A 565 -71.41 -16.91 -30.65
N THR A 566 -70.67 -16.84 -31.76
CA THR A 566 -71.03 -16.10 -32.98
C THR A 566 -71.49 -17.02 -34.13
N ASP A 567 -71.41 -18.34 -33.95
CA ASP A 567 -71.72 -19.35 -34.97
C ASP A 567 -73.16 -19.86 -34.95
N LEU A 568 -73.96 -19.46 -33.95
CA LEU A 568 -75.30 -20.02 -33.69
C LEU A 568 -76.41 -19.50 -34.61
N GLN A 569 -76.13 -18.53 -35.50
CA GLN A 569 -77.05 -17.96 -36.51
C GLN A 569 -78.53 -17.89 -36.05
N PRO A 570 -78.83 -17.12 -34.98
CA PRO A 570 -80.17 -17.08 -34.42
C PRO A 570 -81.17 -16.40 -35.38
N ALA A 571 -82.39 -16.95 -35.47
CA ALA A 571 -83.47 -16.42 -36.30
C ALA A 571 -84.81 -16.46 -35.55
N LEU A 572 -85.67 -15.45 -35.74
CA LEU A 572 -87.03 -15.45 -35.21
C LEU A 572 -87.92 -16.32 -36.08
N TYR A 573 -88.63 -17.28 -35.47
CA TYR A 573 -89.67 -18.06 -36.14
C TYR A 573 -91.02 -17.63 -35.56
N GLU A 574 -91.85 -16.96 -36.36
CA GLU A 574 -93.23 -16.63 -35.99
C GLU A 574 -94.13 -17.87 -36.18
N LEU A 575 -94.48 -18.52 -35.08
CA LEU A 575 -95.64 -19.42 -35.02
C LEU A 575 -96.78 -18.65 -34.38
N SER A 576 -97.94 -18.72 -35.04
CA SER A 576 -99.21 -18.23 -34.53
C SER A 576 -99.56 -18.97 -33.23
N ASP A 577 -100.16 -18.22 -32.30
CA ASP A 577 -100.84 -18.66 -31.07
C ASP A 577 -100.03 -18.70 -29.75
N GLU A 578 -100.24 -17.64 -28.96
CA GLU A 578 -100.50 -17.51 -27.50
C GLU A 578 -99.86 -18.43 -26.43
N GLN A 579 -98.93 -19.35 -26.74
CA GLN A 579 -98.15 -20.09 -25.72
C GLN A 579 -96.65 -20.04 -26.00
N ASN A 580 -96.07 -18.84 -25.86
CA ASN A 580 -94.64 -18.54 -26.02
C ASN A 580 -93.72 -19.13 -24.93
N THR A 581 -94.19 -20.06 -24.11
CA THR A 581 -93.46 -20.65 -22.96
C THR A 581 -93.16 -22.14 -23.12
N SER A 582 -93.12 -22.66 -24.35
CA SER A 582 -92.70 -24.04 -24.62
C SER A 582 -91.27 -24.12 -25.18
N LEU A 583 -90.37 -24.82 -24.47
CA LEU A 583 -89.03 -25.14 -24.95
C LEU A 583 -89.12 -26.42 -25.78
N PHE A 584 -89.03 -26.32 -27.11
CA PHE A 584 -89.21 -27.46 -28.04
C PHE A 584 -90.51 -28.25 -27.81
N GLY A 585 -91.62 -27.55 -27.47
CA GLY A 585 -92.93 -28.17 -27.25
C GLY A 585 -93.19 -28.67 -25.82
N ILE A 586 -92.29 -28.41 -24.86
CA ILE A 586 -92.46 -28.75 -23.43
C ILE A 586 -92.65 -27.46 -22.62
N LEU A 587 -93.72 -27.36 -21.85
CA LEU A 587 -94.02 -26.22 -20.99
C LEU A 587 -93.34 -26.41 -19.62
N LEU A 588 -92.44 -25.50 -19.26
CA LEU A 588 -91.68 -25.53 -18.00
C LEU A 588 -92.12 -24.37 -17.10
N GLU A 589 -92.33 -24.64 -15.82
CA GLU A 589 -92.66 -23.61 -14.82
C GLU A 589 -91.36 -22.96 -14.31
N LEU A 590 -91.09 -21.73 -14.75
CA LEU A 590 -89.83 -21.01 -14.52
C LEU A 590 -89.83 -20.14 -13.24
N ALA A 591 -90.91 -20.17 -12.46
CA ALA A 591 -91.06 -19.36 -11.24
C ALA A 591 -90.13 -19.80 -10.10
N ASN A 592 -89.79 -21.10 -10.04
CA ASN A 592 -88.93 -21.68 -8.98
C ASN A 592 -87.43 -21.66 -9.33
N ILE A 593 -87.03 -21.15 -10.50
CA ILE A 593 -85.63 -21.05 -10.91
C ILE A 593 -85.14 -19.64 -10.57
N GLU A 594 -84.13 -19.53 -9.72
CA GLU A 594 -83.45 -18.27 -9.39
C GLU A 594 -82.87 -17.63 -10.65
N LEU A 595 -82.90 -16.31 -10.72
CA LEU A 595 -82.30 -15.55 -11.81
C LEU A 595 -80.79 -15.77 -11.81
N PRO A 596 -80.21 -16.37 -12.87
CA PRO A 596 -78.77 -16.60 -12.94
C PRO A 596 -78.00 -15.28 -13.08
N ASP A 597 -76.77 -15.22 -12.53
CA ASP A 597 -75.88 -14.03 -12.54
C ASP A 597 -75.63 -13.38 -13.94
N TYR A 598 -75.90 -14.10 -15.03
CA TYR A 598 -75.71 -13.62 -16.40
C TYR A 598 -77.00 -13.08 -17.05
N ALA A 599 -78.13 -13.16 -16.34
CA ALA A 599 -79.45 -12.69 -16.76
C ALA A 599 -79.96 -11.53 -15.85
N ASP A 600 -79.05 -10.85 -15.16
CA ASP A 600 -79.34 -9.60 -14.43
C ASP A 600 -79.70 -8.47 -15.41
N SER A 601 -80.52 -7.53 -14.97
CA SER A 601 -80.93 -6.38 -15.78
C SER A 601 -79.75 -5.46 -16.12
N GLU A 602 -79.82 -4.71 -17.24
CA GLU A 602 -78.74 -3.80 -17.64
C GLU A 602 -78.39 -2.75 -16.56
N HIS A 603 -79.37 -2.35 -15.74
CA HIS A 603 -79.17 -1.41 -14.63
C HIS A 603 -78.39 -2.05 -13.46
N GLU A 604 -78.72 -3.29 -13.09
CA GLU A 604 -78.02 -4.05 -12.04
C GLU A 604 -76.60 -4.42 -12.48
N LEU A 605 -76.40 -4.79 -13.74
CA LEU A 605 -75.07 -5.06 -14.31
C LEU A 605 -74.18 -3.81 -14.31
N LYS A 606 -74.73 -2.62 -14.58
CA LYS A 606 -73.99 -1.34 -14.47
C LYS A 606 -73.58 -1.03 -13.03
N SER A 607 -74.49 -1.18 -12.06
CA SER A 607 -74.18 -0.99 -10.64
C SER A 607 -73.13 -1.99 -10.13
N ARG A 608 -73.22 -3.26 -10.55
CA ARG A 608 -72.26 -4.32 -10.23
C ARG A 608 -70.89 -4.04 -10.84
N LEU A 609 -70.84 -3.48 -12.05
CA LEU A 609 -69.62 -3.05 -12.72
C LEU A 609 -68.98 -1.87 -11.99
N GLU A 610 -69.75 -0.85 -11.61
CA GLU A 610 -69.28 0.30 -10.82
C GLU A 610 -68.69 -0.17 -9.47
N ALA A 611 -69.42 -0.98 -8.71
CA ALA A 611 -68.93 -1.53 -7.45
C ALA A 611 -67.68 -2.42 -7.62
N ALA A 612 -67.60 -3.19 -8.72
CA ALA A 612 -66.43 -4.01 -9.02
C ALA A 612 -65.22 -3.16 -9.44
N GLN A 613 -65.44 -2.05 -10.14
CA GLN A 613 -64.41 -1.08 -10.53
C GLN A 613 -63.91 -0.27 -9.32
N GLU A 614 -64.78 0.17 -8.41
CA GLU A 614 -64.38 0.81 -7.14
C GLU A 614 -63.52 -0.14 -6.29
N LYS A 615 -63.94 -1.40 -6.16
CA LYS A 615 -63.13 -2.40 -5.46
C LYS A 615 -61.78 -2.66 -6.16
N LEU A 616 -61.73 -2.54 -7.48
CA LEU A 616 -60.48 -2.66 -8.23
C LEU A 616 -59.56 -1.46 -7.99
N THR A 617 -60.09 -0.23 -7.91
CA THR A 617 -59.28 0.95 -7.61
C THR A 617 -58.74 0.91 -6.18
N GLU A 618 -59.54 0.49 -5.20
CA GLU A 618 -59.10 0.23 -3.82
C GLU A 618 -57.97 -0.81 -3.77
N LEU A 619 -58.15 -1.97 -4.41
CA LEU A 619 -57.11 -3.01 -4.44
C LEU A 619 -55.85 -2.56 -5.17
N THR A 620 -55.98 -1.76 -6.24
CA THR A 620 -54.84 -1.18 -6.96
C THR A 620 -54.09 -0.18 -6.09
N GLN A 621 -54.80 0.60 -5.26
CA GLN A 621 -54.17 1.48 -4.28
C GLN A 621 -53.41 0.67 -3.23
N THR A 622 -53.99 -0.40 -2.67
CA THR A 622 -53.27 -1.27 -1.71
C THR A 622 -52.04 -1.94 -2.34
N GLN A 623 -52.08 -2.26 -3.65
CA GLN A 623 -50.90 -2.74 -4.38
C GLN A 623 -49.83 -1.66 -4.45
N ASN A 624 -50.18 -0.43 -4.84
CA ASN A 624 -49.23 0.68 -4.93
C ASN A 624 -48.58 0.99 -3.56
N GLU A 625 -49.36 0.95 -2.48
CA GLU A 625 -48.86 1.12 -1.11
C GLU A 625 -47.88 -0.02 -0.73
N ALA A 626 -48.20 -1.27 -1.07
CA ALA A 626 -47.30 -2.40 -0.85
C ALA A 626 -46.01 -2.33 -1.70
N GLU A 627 -46.09 -1.82 -2.93
CA GLU A 627 -44.92 -1.56 -3.78
C GLU A 627 -44.03 -0.45 -3.20
N GLY A 628 -44.64 0.62 -2.68
CA GLY A 628 -43.95 1.69 -1.95
C GLY A 628 -43.21 1.16 -0.72
N GLN A 629 -43.90 0.39 0.13
CA GLN A 629 -43.29 -0.21 1.32
C GLN A 629 -42.12 -1.15 0.98
N LEU A 630 -42.25 -1.96 -0.08
CA LEU A 630 -41.16 -2.83 -0.53
C LEU A 630 -39.95 -2.02 -1.04
N ALA A 631 -40.18 -0.88 -1.70
CA ALA A 631 -39.09 0.00 -2.13
C ALA A 631 -38.35 0.62 -0.93
N GLU A 632 -39.06 1.04 0.11
CA GLU A 632 -38.48 1.54 1.36
C GLU A 632 -37.69 0.46 2.09
N ASP A 633 -38.26 -0.74 2.26
CA ASP A 633 -37.58 -1.87 2.92
C ASP A 633 -36.32 -2.32 2.15
N ASN A 634 -36.37 -2.29 0.81
CA ASN A 634 -35.18 -2.55 -0.02
C ASN A 634 -34.09 -1.50 0.18
N LYS A 635 -34.47 -0.23 0.34
CA LYS A 635 -33.52 0.84 0.66
C LYS A 635 -32.92 0.63 2.05
N ALA A 636 -33.72 0.30 3.05
CA ALA A 636 -33.27 0.00 4.40
C ALA A 636 -32.29 -1.18 4.46
N VAL A 637 -32.52 -2.24 3.66
CA VAL A 637 -31.58 -3.36 3.52
C VAL A 637 -30.25 -2.89 2.93
N ARG A 638 -30.25 -2.09 1.85
CA ARG A 638 -29.02 -1.56 1.24
C ARG A 638 -28.23 -0.68 2.21
N ASP A 639 -28.92 0.19 2.95
CA ASP A 639 -28.29 1.07 3.94
C ASP A 639 -27.66 0.24 5.08
N ALA A 640 -28.35 -0.81 5.54
CA ALA A 640 -27.83 -1.74 6.55
C ALA A 640 -26.63 -2.57 6.03
N GLU A 641 -26.64 -3.01 4.77
CA GLU A 641 -25.50 -3.72 4.14
C GLU A 641 -24.27 -2.80 4.04
N LEU A 642 -24.46 -1.53 3.66
CA LEU A 642 -23.39 -0.54 3.62
C LEU A 642 -22.80 -0.27 5.01
N GLN A 643 -23.63 -0.15 6.04
CA GLN A 643 -23.16 0.04 7.42
C GLN A 643 -22.40 -1.19 7.92
N GLN A 644 -22.91 -2.40 7.66
CA GLN A 644 -22.25 -3.64 8.03
C GLN A 644 -20.87 -3.79 7.35
N ALA A 645 -20.77 -3.46 6.06
CA ALA A 645 -19.50 -3.46 5.34
C ALA A 645 -18.49 -2.46 5.92
N LYS A 646 -18.92 -1.24 6.25
CA LYS A 646 -18.05 -0.23 6.89
C LYS A 646 -17.50 -0.73 8.23
N ILE A 647 -18.37 -1.23 9.11
CA ILE A 647 -17.96 -1.72 10.43
C ILE A 647 -17.05 -2.96 10.29
N ALA A 648 -17.29 -3.83 9.31
CA ALA A 648 -16.42 -4.96 9.04
C ALA A 648 -15.00 -4.53 8.62
N THR A 649 -14.87 -3.46 7.82
CA THR A 649 -13.56 -2.88 7.49
C THR A 649 -12.87 -2.24 8.69
N GLU A 650 -13.62 -1.55 9.55
CA GLU A 650 -13.11 -0.99 10.80
C GLU A 650 -12.59 -2.09 11.74
N LEU A 651 -13.32 -3.20 11.88
CA LEU A 651 -12.89 -4.36 12.68
C LEU A 651 -11.59 -4.96 12.15
N ASN A 652 -11.48 -5.16 10.83
CA ASN A 652 -10.25 -5.70 10.24
C ASN A 652 -9.04 -4.77 10.47
N ASN A 653 -9.24 -3.45 10.39
CA ASN A 653 -8.20 -2.48 10.70
C ASN A 653 -7.80 -2.51 12.20
N ALA A 654 -8.77 -2.66 13.10
CA ALA A 654 -8.51 -2.80 14.54
C ALA A 654 -7.73 -4.09 14.85
N GLU A 655 -8.10 -5.23 14.25
CA GLU A 655 -7.38 -6.50 14.39
C GLU A 655 -5.94 -6.42 13.88
N LEU A 656 -5.73 -5.76 12.73
CA LEU A 656 -4.38 -5.52 12.18
C LEU A 656 -3.56 -4.63 13.12
N THR A 657 -4.17 -3.60 13.70
CA THR A 657 -3.50 -2.70 14.66
C THR A 657 -3.07 -3.46 15.92
N ARG A 658 -3.94 -4.30 16.49
CA ARG A 658 -3.58 -5.16 17.63
C ARG A 658 -2.44 -6.11 17.29
N LYS A 659 -2.49 -6.77 16.12
CA LYS A 659 -1.44 -7.68 15.66
C LYS A 659 -0.09 -6.97 15.51
N ARG A 660 -0.07 -5.75 14.96
CA ARG A 660 1.15 -4.93 14.85
C ARG A 660 1.69 -4.57 16.23
N ALA A 661 0.87 -4.05 17.14
CA ALA A 661 1.30 -3.72 18.50
C ALA A 661 1.87 -4.95 19.24
N GLN A 662 1.33 -6.14 18.99
CA GLN A 662 1.84 -7.39 19.54
C GLN A 662 3.18 -7.80 18.90
N GLN A 663 3.35 -7.66 17.59
CA GLN A 663 4.62 -7.88 16.91
C GLN A 663 5.71 -6.90 17.37
N ASP A 664 5.37 -5.63 17.58
CA ASP A 664 6.30 -4.63 18.10
C ASP A 664 6.78 -5.01 19.51
N LYS A 665 5.87 -5.47 20.38
CA LYS A 665 6.23 -6.00 21.71
C LYS A 665 7.16 -7.20 21.60
N ASP A 666 6.84 -8.18 20.76
CA ASP A 666 7.63 -9.41 20.63
C ASP A 666 9.03 -9.12 20.10
N THR A 667 9.14 -8.19 19.14
CA THR A 667 10.43 -7.75 18.59
C THR A 667 11.27 -7.03 19.65
N ALA A 668 10.67 -6.08 20.37
CA ALA A 668 11.36 -5.38 21.46
C ALA A 668 11.80 -6.34 22.58
N LEU A 669 10.98 -7.32 22.93
CA LEU A 669 11.35 -8.35 23.92
C LEU A 669 12.56 -9.19 23.47
N GLN A 670 12.63 -9.55 22.18
CA GLN A 670 13.81 -10.24 21.64
C GLN A 670 15.07 -9.38 21.77
N GLU A 671 14.99 -8.10 21.43
CA GLU A 671 16.09 -7.14 21.59
C GLU A 671 16.52 -7.00 23.05
N PHE A 672 15.56 -6.86 23.99
CA PHE A 672 15.86 -6.75 25.42
C PHE A 672 16.48 -8.04 25.98
N HIS A 673 16.05 -9.21 25.49
CA HIS A 673 16.67 -10.48 25.88
C HIS A 673 18.12 -10.59 25.41
N VAL A 674 18.43 -10.13 24.19
CA VAL A 674 19.81 -10.06 23.68
C VAL A 674 20.64 -9.10 24.55
N ALA A 675 20.14 -7.88 24.78
CA ALA A 675 20.82 -6.90 25.63
C ALA A 675 21.03 -7.40 27.07
N LEU A 676 20.08 -8.18 27.62
CA LEU A 676 20.20 -8.80 28.94
C LEU A 676 21.27 -9.90 28.97
N GLN A 677 21.36 -10.71 27.91
CA GLN A 677 22.43 -11.69 27.76
C GLN A 677 23.81 -11.03 27.64
N GLU A 678 23.93 -9.97 26.86
CA GLU A 678 25.17 -9.20 26.73
C GLU A 678 25.63 -8.62 28.07
N ARG A 679 24.72 -7.96 28.81
CA ARG A 679 24.99 -7.45 30.17
C ARG A 679 25.46 -8.56 31.12
N LYS A 680 24.78 -9.71 31.10
CA LYS A 680 25.20 -10.87 31.91
C LYS A 680 26.60 -11.35 31.52
N GLN A 681 26.88 -11.43 30.22
CA GLN A 681 28.22 -11.80 29.74
C GLN A 681 29.29 -10.80 30.18
N GLU A 682 29.02 -9.49 30.11
CA GLU A 682 29.95 -8.46 30.60
C GLU A 682 30.26 -8.60 32.08
N TYR A 683 29.25 -8.81 32.93
CA TYR A 683 29.48 -9.03 34.36
C TYR A 683 30.28 -10.31 34.62
N THR A 684 30.00 -11.41 33.90
CA THR A 684 30.79 -12.64 34.04
C THR A 684 32.25 -12.46 33.60
N LYS A 685 32.51 -11.69 32.53
CA LYS A 685 33.87 -11.35 32.10
C LYS A 685 34.59 -10.51 33.17
N LYS A 686 33.95 -9.45 33.70
CA LYS A 686 34.52 -8.63 34.79
C LYS A 686 34.81 -9.47 36.04
N LEU A 687 33.89 -10.36 36.43
CA LEU A 687 34.11 -11.30 37.53
C LEU A 687 35.28 -12.23 37.28
N SER A 688 35.46 -12.73 36.05
CA SER A 688 36.60 -13.60 35.73
C SER A 688 37.94 -12.88 35.88
N VAL A 689 38.01 -11.61 35.48
CA VAL A 689 39.20 -10.76 35.63
C VAL A 689 39.48 -10.48 37.09
N LEU A 690 38.49 -10.03 37.87
CA LEU A 690 38.70 -9.75 39.30
C LEU A 690 39.07 -11.01 40.11
N ASN A 691 38.52 -12.18 39.76
CA ASN A 691 38.93 -13.44 40.37
C ASN A 691 40.38 -13.81 40.03
N ALA A 692 40.85 -13.49 38.81
CA ALA A 692 42.23 -13.68 38.42
C ALA A 692 43.16 -12.70 39.16
N ASP A 693 42.76 -11.43 39.28
CA ASP A 693 43.50 -10.39 40.00
C ASP A 693 43.59 -10.72 41.50
N SER A 694 42.52 -11.23 42.11
CA SER A 694 42.54 -11.68 43.51
C SER A 694 43.55 -12.81 43.75
N LYS A 695 43.63 -13.80 42.84
CA LYS A 695 44.63 -14.87 42.90
C LYS A 695 46.05 -14.34 42.68
N LYS A 696 46.22 -13.40 41.75
CA LYS A 696 47.51 -12.77 41.46
C LYS A 696 48.01 -11.98 42.68
N LEU A 697 47.13 -11.22 43.33
CA LEU A 697 47.44 -10.47 44.55
C LEU A 697 47.84 -11.41 45.70
N GLU A 698 47.16 -12.54 45.86
CA GLU A 698 47.52 -13.54 46.87
C GLU A 698 48.92 -14.13 46.62
N SER A 699 49.28 -14.38 45.35
CA SER A 699 50.64 -14.78 44.97
C SER A 699 51.68 -13.68 45.23
N GLN A 700 51.37 -12.42 44.91
CA GLN A 700 52.27 -11.27 45.14
C GLN A 700 52.50 -11.02 46.63
N LYS A 701 51.46 -11.19 47.45
CA LYS A 701 51.55 -11.12 48.91
C LYS A 701 52.55 -12.15 49.45
N LEU A 702 52.44 -13.41 49.00
CA LEU A 702 53.34 -14.47 49.45
C LEU A 702 54.80 -14.17 49.07
N GLN A 703 55.03 -13.73 47.83
CA GLN A 703 56.36 -13.35 47.34
C GLN A 703 56.96 -12.18 48.13
N ALA A 704 56.21 -11.10 48.35
CA ALA A 704 56.70 -9.94 49.09
C ALA A 704 57.03 -10.27 50.55
N ILE A 705 56.27 -11.16 51.19
CA ILE A 705 56.57 -11.63 52.55
C ILE A 705 57.82 -12.49 52.57
N GLU A 706 57.99 -13.38 51.59
CA GLU A 706 59.19 -14.22 51.46
C GLU A 706 60.45 -13.37 51.25
N GLU A 707 60.39 -12.38 50.35
CA GLU A 707 61.48 -11.42 50.12
C GLU A 707 61.87 -10.64 51.39
N LEU A 708 60.89 -10.16 52.17
CA LEU A 708 61.16 -9.46 53.44
C LEU A 708 61.75 -10.40 54.49
N GLN A 709 61.35 -11.67 54.52
CA GLN A 709 61.93 -12.67 55.43
C GLN A 709 63.37 -13.00 55.04
N ASP A 710 63.70 -13.08 53.76
CA ASP A 710 65.07 -13.30 53.30
C ASP A 710 65.95 -12.08 53.60
N GLN A 711 65.47 -10.86 53.34
CA GLN A 711 66.15 -9.62 53.74
C GLN A 711 66.39 -9.54 55.25
N GLN A 712 65.44 -10.01 56.07
CA GLN A 712 65.63 -10.09 57.52
C GLN A 712 66.78 -11.04 57.88
N ARG A 713 66.83 -12.23 57.26
CA ARG A 713 67.89 -13.22 57.52
C ARG A 713 69.27 -12.68 57.12
N ASP A 714 69.37 -12.03 55.96
CA ASP A 714 70.61 -11.45 55.48
C ASP A 714 71.10 -10.33 56.40
N ALA A 715 70.22 -9.40 56.78
CA ALA A 715 70.55 -8.32 57.70
C ALA A 715 70.95 -8.83 59.10
N GLU A 716 70.29 -9.86 59.62
CA GLU A 716 70.68 -10.51 60.88
C GLU A 716 72.06 -11.18 60.77
N MET A 717 72.37 -11.80 59.62
CA MET A 717 73.66 -12.45 59.39
C MET A 717 74.80 -11.43 59.29
N GLU A 718 74.63 -10.35 58.53
CA GLU A 718 75.60 -9.26 58.41
C GLU A 718 75.86 -8.59 59.76
N LEU A 719 74.79 -8.26 60.50
CA LEU A 719 74.88 -7.63 61.81
C LEU A 719 75.60 -8.55 62.82
N ASN A 720 75.26 -9.84 62.84
CA ASN A 720 75.96 -10.81 63.69
C ASN A 720 77.43 -10.92 63.33
N SER A 721 77.77 -10.96 62.04
CA SER A 721 79.17 -11.00 61.58
C SER A 721 79.95 -9.76 62.00
N HIS A 722 79.38 -8.57 61.85
CA HIS A 722 80.01 -7.31 62.27
C HIS A 722 80.29 -7.30 63.78
N TRP A 723 79.29 -7.64 64.60
CA TRP A 723 79.46 -7.66 66.05
C TRP A 723 80.40 -8.76 66.55
N GLN A 724 80.46 -9.91 65.87
CA GLN A 724 81.45 -10.94 66.17
C GLN A 724 82.88 -10.43 66.01
N LEU A 725 83.18 -9.66 64.97
CA LEU A 725 84.50 -9.06 64.77
C LEU A 725 84.83 -8.03 65.85
N VAL A 726 83.90 -7.11 66.16
CA VAL A 726 84.11 -6.06 67.17
C VAL A 726 84.31 -6.66 68.57
N ILE A 727 83.53 -7.68 68.94
CA ILE A 727 83.67 -8.35 70.24
C ILE A 727 84.99 -9.13 70.29
N ALA A 728 85.36 -9.82 69.21
CA ALA A 728 86.62 -10.57 69.16
C ALA A 728 87.85 -9.66 69.32
N ASP A 729 87.84 -8.46 68.73
CA ASP A 729 88.92 -7.48 68.88
C ASP A 729 89.05 -6.98 70.33
N LEU A 730 87.94 -6.63 70.98
CA LEU A 730 87.93 -6.21 72.39
C LEU A 730 88.33 -7.35 73.35
N GLU A 731 87.92 -8.59 73.06
CA GLU A 731 88.37 -9.76 73.82
C GLU A 731 89.87 -10.01 73.65
N GLN A 732 90.43 -9.75 72.46
CA GLN A 732 91.86 -9.80 72.20
C GLN A 732 92.63 -8.71 72.96
N GLN A 733 92.14 -7.46 72.97
CA GLN A 733 92.73 -6.36 73.73
C GLN A 733 92.73 -6.64 75.24
N LEU A 734 91.62 -7.16 75.79
CA LEU A 734 91.58 -7.62 77.18
C LEU A 734 92.60 -8.71 77.47
N GLY A 735 92.77 -9.66 76.54
CA GLY A 735 93.81 -10.69 76.62
C GLY A 735 95.23 -10.10 76.66
N GLN A 736 95.52 -9.09 75.84
CA GLN A 736 96.81 -8.39 75.83
C GLN A 736 97.06 -7.65 77.14
N ILE A 737 96.08 -6.89 77.65
CA ILE A 737 96.18 -6.19 78.94
C ILE A 737 96.43 -7.20 80.08
N ASP A 738 95.76 -8.34 80.08
CA ASP A 738 95.99 -9.39 81.08
C ASP A 738 97.42 -9.97 81.00
N THR A 739 97.96 -10.13 79.79
CA THR A 739 99.37 -10.51 79.64
C THR A 739 100.32 -9.43 80.17
N HIS A 740 100.05 -8.14 79.93
CA HIS A 740 100.86 -7.03 80.45
C HIS A 740 100.83 -6.93 81.98
N ILE A 741 99.66 -7.08 82.62
CA ILE A 741 99.54 -7.13 84.09
C ILE A 741 100.37 -8.30 84.65
N SER A 742 100.34 -9.46 83.99
CA SER A 742 101.13 -10.62 84.41
C SER A 742 102.65 -10.38 84.27
N GLN A 743 103.06 -9.71 83.20
CA GLN A 743 104.46 -9.34 82.96
C GLN A 743 104.96 -8.32 83.98
N CYS A 744 104.19 -7.25 84.27
CA CYS A 744 104.52 -6.24 85.29
C CYS A 744 104.65 -6.86 86.70
N LYS A 745 103.73 -7.76 87.09
CA LYS A 745 103.86 -8.53 88.35
C LYS A 745 105.11 -9.41 88.38
N SER A 746 105.51 -9.96 87.24
CA SER A 746 106.71 -10.80 87.13
C SER A 746 108.00 -9.97 87.17
N SER A 747 108.04 -8.80 86.52
CA SER A 747 109.19 -7.90 86.53
C SER A 747 109.39 -7.29 87.91
N GLN A 748 108.32 -6.84 88.59
CA GLN A 748 108.37 -6.37 89.97
C GLN A 748 108.99 -7.42 90.91
N LYS A 749 108.57 -8.69 90.81
CA LYS A 749 109.16 -9.80 91.59
C LYS A 749 110.64 -10.00 91.28
N GLN A 750 111.03 -9.93 90.01
CA GLN A 750 112.43 -10.09 89.59
C GLN A 750 113.31 -8.91 90.05
N GLU A 751 112.81 -7.68 90.00
CA GLU A 751 113.53 -6.49 90.46
C GLU A 751 113.68 -6.46 91.97
N LEU A 752 112.64 -6.82 92.73
CA LEU A 752 112.75 -6.99 94.18
C LEU A 752 113.74 -8.09 94.55
N ALA A 753 113.75 -9.22 93.84
CA ALA A 753 114.72 -10.29 94.06
C ALA A 753 116.17 -9.85 93.73
N LYS A 754 116.36 -9.04 92.69
CA LYS A 754 117.68 -8.47 92.33
C LYS A 754 118.15 -7.42 93.34
N LEU A 755 117.24 -6.60 93.86
CA LEU A 755 117.54 -5.63 94.93
C LEU A 755 117.89 -6.35 96.24
N ASP A 756 117.09 -7.34 96.67
CA ASP A 756 117.38 -8.15 97.86
C ASP A 756 118.69 -8.96 97.69
N GLY A 757 119.05 -9.34 96.46
CA GLY A 757 120.34 -9.96 96.11
C GLY A 757 121.52 -8.99 96.22
N TRP A 758 121.38 -7.78 95.68
CA TRP A 758 122.38 -6.72 95.79
C TRP A 758 122.71 -6.38 97.25
N LEU A 759 121.69 -6.25 98.12
CA LEU A 759 121.90 -6.02 99.56
C LEU A 759 122.71 -7.15 100.23
N LYS A 760 122.48 -8.41 99.83
CA LYS A 760 123.24 -9.56 100.35
C LYS A 760 124.69 -9.57 99.89
N ASP A 761 124.97 -9.15 98.67
CA ASP A 761 126.32 -9.08 98.12
C ASP A 761 127.13 -7.91 98.70
N GLU A 762 126.48 -6.85 99.20
CA GLU A 762 127.13 -5.67 99.78
C GLU A 762 127.31 -5.75 101.31
N LEU A 763 126.52 -6.57 102.01
CA LEU A 763 126.65 -6.87 103.45
C LEU A 763 127.60 -8.05 103.75
N ALA A 764 128.06 -8.77 102.73
CA ALA A 764 129.04 -9.87 102.81
C ALA A 764 130.46 -9.38 102.57
#